data_AF-A0A2D6HGW9-F1
#
_entry.id   AF-A0A2D6HGW9-F1
#
_cell.length_a   1.000
_cell.length_b   1.000
_cell.length_c   1.000
_cell.angle_alpha   90.00
_cell.angle_beta   90.00
_cell.angle_gamma   90.00
#
_symmetry.space_group_name_H-M   'P 1'
#
loop_
_entity.id
_entity.type
_entity.pdbx_description
1 polymer ?
#
loop_
_entity_poly.entity_id
_entity_poly.type
_entity_poly.pdbx_seq_one_letter_code
_entity_poly.pdbx_strand_id
1 'polypeptide(L)'
;MGEWMQVTDNRAAVTGSLRWFWQQFPKQWEVTQDEMILHLWSPRGGPLDFGADGLRSFFGDAGKKSILEWDGVRGTLSPISRFFYFAGHGALERGEVNGKGINKHHEFYLHVAAADQAAVGQEYGQLAARPPLALATGKWNCSTDVFGPLASRPNDSRYEAIVDRIFDLGRDAQDSFGDYGWWVFGSGPHYSYQWDEDEQRHYADPRRFEYHTYQKETQLWWNYLRSGERKFFEWALPSENHWVDIAVTHAPMEYRCDWRGGFPQQQTLHFRPGDWSIDSAMHYVRQRDSAEAWLRGGSQFWASYHRTLETTAMAYYLTGDERFNDVLNYWRDYWSDLAGKTSASPDVKPWHREQPWFVAPGPNEAAKSWAEMIRDYAPFTSGLRHQMTQFFNLATLYEHTWDPTIGQALRECADAYLDPDHRIGVWRTQENGPPNHADAPRLCHYWAPALWKYARATGDPRMPAVLRGYFDACYAADPFYEDVGQYSQVHLAYAYYYTRDPRHLRAAQIELNRLLPNAEPLAKPEDLGPRLYNPYAPIRALTAVPRLTWALDAALAEGVKVPPQPPLKLQRSAIALRKHADRELVARLWGYDRRLHVIGPDGQKFRDIGVVTKQYSTDLQPFDRNQRNFEVYLHKVTIPANAPAGYYVFAPKLDLAVLEINDSVASGVLVNATAPIAVDPGESCRLAAAPMREPLQLASAMPKAIQIVD
;
A
#
# COMPACT_ATOMS: atom_id res chain seq x y z
N MET A 1 -21.55 1.81 -37.43
CA MET A 1 -21.76 0.98 -36.24
C MET A 1 -20.56 1.16 -35.33
N GLY A 2 -20.80 1.65 -34.13
CA GLY A 2 -19.78 1.85 -33.08
C GLY A 2 -20.40 1.45 -31.74
N GLU A 3 -20.07 2.16 -30.66
CA GLU A 3 -20.68 1.97 -29.32
C GLU A 3 -22.18 2.33 -29.25
N TRP A 4 -22.78 2.73 -30.38
CA TRP A 4 -24.17 3.12 -30.52
C TRP A 4 -24.73 2.71 -31.89
N MET A 5 -26.06 2.66 -31.96
CA MET A 5 -26.87 2.34 -33.13
C MET A 5 -28.05 3.32 -33.19
N GLN A 6 -28.47 3.69 -34.40
CA GLN A 6 -29.64 4.53 -34.61
C GLN A 6 -30.54 3.93 -35.69
N VAL A 7 -31.84 3.92 -35.42
CA VAL A 7 -32.89 3.53 -36.37
C VAL A 7 -33.80 4.73 -36.57
N THR A 8 -34.22 4.97 -37.81
CA THR A 8 -35.08 6.11 -38.15
C THR A 8 -36.18 5.67 -39.11
N ASP A 9 -37.39 6.20 -38.90
CA ASP A 9 -38.47 6.19 -39.88
C ASP A 9 -38.79 7.64 -40.31
N ASN A 10 -39.94 7.87 -40.93
CA ASN A 10 -40.40 9.20 -41.34
C ASN A 10 -40.93 10.07 -40.20
N ARG A 11 -41.06 9.54 -38.98
CA ARG A 11 -41.63 10.21 -37.80
C ARG A 11 -40.58 10.44 -36.73
N ALA A 12 -39.76 9.43 -36.44
CA ALA A 12 -38.84 9.43 -35.33
C ALA A 12 -37.49 8.81 -35.68
N ALA A 13 -36.49 9.22 -34.92
CA ALA A 13 -35.18 8.60 -34.83
C ALA A 13 -34.95 8.13 -33.38
N VAL A 14 -34.52 6.88 -33.22
CA VAL A 14 -34.18 6.27 -31.93
C VAL A 14 -32.70 5.89 -31.97
N THR A 15 -31.93 6.44 -31.03
CA THR A 15 -30.52 6.12 -30.86
C THR A 15 -30.32 5.41 -29.51
N GLY A 16 -29.71 4.23 -29.56
CA GLY A 16 -29.27 3.50 -28.38
C GLY A 16 -27.75 3.44 -28.32
N SER A 17 -27.17 3.59 -27.13
CA SER A 17 -25.74 3.45 -26.87
C SER A 17 -25.49 2.61 -25.63
N LEU A 18 -24.39 1.86 -25.63
CA LEU A 18 -23.89 1.13 -24.46
C LEU A 18 -22.46 1.57 -24.23
N ARG A 19 -22.18 2.12 -23.04
CA ARG A 19 -20.85 2.55 -22.68
C ARG A 19 -19.89 1.36 -22.62
N TRP A 20 -18.70 1.54 -23.18
CA TRP A 20 -17.67 0.49 -23.26
C TRP A 20 -18.14 -0.76 -24.03
N PHE A 21 -18.91 -0.58 -25.11
CA PHE A 21 -19.54 -1.66 -25.85
C PHE A 21 -18.53 -2.75 -26.30
N TRP A 22 -17.43 -2.37 -26.95
CA TRP A 22 -16.47 -3.34 -27.48
C TRP A 22 -15.54 -3.88 -26.39
N GLN A 23 -15.22 -3.08 -25.38
CA GLN A 23 -14.38 -3.47 -24.25
C GLN A 23 -15.05 -4.56 -23.40
N GLN A 24 -16.36 -4.70 -23.45
CA GLN A 24 -17.14 -5.69 -22.69
C GLN A 24 -17.65 -6.85 -23.56
N PHE A 25 -16.99 -7.15 -24.68
CA PHE A 25 -17.44 -8.18 -25.63
C PHE A 25 -17.74 -9.55 -24.96
N PRO A 26 -18.63 -10.38 -25.53
CA PRO A 26 -19.35 -10.18 -26.80
C PRO A 26 -20.65 -9.38 -26.61
N LYS A 27 -20.75 -8.25 -27.32
CA LYS A 27 -21.96 -7.39 -27.40
C LYS A 27 -22.41 -7.27 -28.85
N GLN A 28 -23.70 -7.07 -29.07
CA GLN A 28 -24.24 -6.91 -30.41
C GLN A 28 -25.45 -5.97 -30.43
N TRP A 29 -25.50 -5.10 -31.44
CA TRP A 29 -26.73 -4.43 -31.86
C TRP A 29 -27.36 -5.23 -33.00
N GLU A 30 -28.66 -5.47 -32.92
CA GLU A 30 -29.46 -6.08 -33.98
C GLU A 30 -30.62 -5.16 -34.35
N VAL A 31 -30.86 -4.99 -35.64
CA VAL A 31 -31.94 -4.15 -36.16
C VAL A 31 -32.74 -4.99 -37.15
N THR A 32 -34.04 -5.08 -36.92
CA THR A 32 -35.01 -5.69 -37.83
C THR A 32 -35.90 -4.60 -38.44
N GLN A 33 -36.96 -4.96 -39.16
CA GLN A 33 -37.92 -3.98 -39.67
C GLN A 33 -38.69 -3.29 -38.53
N ASP A 34 -38.92 -3.99 -37.42
CA ASP A 34 -39.81 -3.55 -36.35
C ASP A 34 -39.08 -3.31 -35.01
N GLU A 35 -37.83 -3.78 -34.87
CA GLU A 35 -37.13 -3.83 -33.59
C GLU A 35 -35.68 -3.35 -33.68
N MET A 36 -35.23 -2.75 -32.57
CA MET A 36 -33.82 -2.47 -32.29
C MET A 36 -33.46 -3.17 -30.98
N ILE A 37 -32.54 -4.14 -31.04
CA ILE A 37 -32.20 -5.04 -29.94
C ILE A 37 -30.73 -4.83 -29.52
N LEU A 38 -30.51 -4.60 -28.21
CA LEU A 38 -29.19 -4.63 -27.59
C LEU A 38 -28.94 -5.98 -26.92
N HIS A 39 -28.04 -6.77 -27.49
CA HIS A 39 -27.55 -8.00 -26.86
C HIS A 39 -26.42 -7.69 -25.89
N LEU A 40 -26.71 -7.77 -24.59
CA LEU A 40 -25.70 -7.68 -23.52
C LEU A 40 -24.81 -8.94 -23.44
N TRP A 41 -25.23 -10.01 -24.09
CA TRP A 41 -24.39 -11.15 -24.42
C TRP A 41 -24.82 -11.62 -25.81
N SER A 42 -23.96 -11.47 -26.81
CA SER A 42 -24.33 -11.84 -28.18
C SER A 42 -24.57 -13.35 -28.29
N PRO A 43 -25.64 -13.80 -28.98
CA PRO A 43 -25.84 -15.20 -29.31
C PRO A 43 -24.67 -15.82 -30.11
N ARG A 44 -23.88 -14.98 -30.80
CA ARG A 44 -22.67 -15.39 -31.54
C ARG A 44 -21.48 -15.66 -30.62
N GLY A 45 -21.54 -15.20 -29.37
CA GLY A 45 -20.52 -15.42 -28.35
C GLY A 45 -20.50 -16.84 -27.78
N GLY A 46 -21.47 -17.68 -28.12
CA GLY A 46 -21.63 -19.01 -27.52
C GLY A 46 -22.11 -18.94 -26.07
N PRO A 47 -22.10 -20.06 -25.33
CA PRO A 47 -22.43 -20.06 -23.91
C PRO A 47 -21.35 -19.34 -23.09
N LEU A 48 -21.78 -18.62 -22.06
CA LEU A 48 -20.88 -18.08 -21.04
C LEU A 48 -20.33 -19.24 -20.19
N ASP A 49 -19.08 -19.62 -20.44
CA ASP A 49 -18.41 -20.74 -19.75
C ASP A 49 -17.23 -20.25 -18.91
N PHE A 50 -17.27 -20.56 -17.61
CA PHE A 50 -16.22 -20.27 -16.64
C PHE A 50 -15.28 -21.46 -16.42
N GLY A 51 -15.59 -22.62 -17.00
CA GLY A 51 -14.78 -23.84 -16.93
C GLY A 51 -13.54 -23.78 -17.82
N ALA A 52 -12.75 -24.86 -17.78
CA ALA A 52 -11.48 -24.94 -18.50
C ALA A 52 -11.59 -24.67 -20.02
N ASP A 53 -12.70 -25.08 -20.64
CA ASP A 53 -12.93 -24.87 -22.07
C ASP A 53 -13.24 -23.40 -22.38
N GLY A 54 -14.08 -22.74 -21.57
CA GLY A 54 -14.30 -21.30 -21.62
C GLY A 54 -13.01 -20.49 -21.45
N LEU A 55 -12.15 -20.84 -20.49
CA LEU A 55 -10.85 -20.19 -20.30
C LEU A 55 -9.94 -20.34 -21.51
N ARG A 56 -9.87 -21.55 -22.07
CA ARG A 56 -9.07 -21.83 -23.26
C ARG A 56 -9.62 -21.08 -24.48
N SER A 57 -10.94 -21.01 -24.63
CA SER A 57 -11.58 -20.29 -25.74
C SER A 57 -11.34 -18.78 -25.65
N PHE A 58 -11.31 -18.21 -24.45
CA PHE A 58 -11.17 -16.77 -24.26
C PHE A 58 -9.71 -16.31 -24.35
N PHE A 59 -8.80 -16.98 -23.65
CA PHE A 59 -7.38 -16.58 -23.55
C PHE A 59 -6.48 -17.27 -24.58
N GLY A 60 -7.01 -18.22 -25.36
CA GLY A 60 -6.24 -18.98 -26.34
C GLY A 60 -5.09 -19.76 -25.70
N ASP A 61 -3.98 -19.86 -26.45
CA ASP A 61 -2.78 -20.60 -26.02
C ASP A 61 -2.14 -20.00 -24.76
N ALA A 62 -2.25 -18.68 -24.58
CA ALA A 62 -1.76 -18.01 -23.37
C ALA A 62 -2.50 -18.50 -22.13
N GLY A 63 -3.83 -18.62 -22.17
CA GLY A 63 -4.57 -19.16 -21.04
C GLY A 63 -4.33 -20.64 -20.80
N LYS A 64 -4.08 -21.40 -21.87
CA LYS A 64 -3.65 -22.79 -21.72
C LYS A 64 -2.31 -22.88 -20.98
N LYS A 65 -1.26 -22.25 -21.51
CA LYS A 65 0.12 -22.28 -20.97
C LYS A 65 0.22 -21.66 -19.58
N SER A 66 -0.37 -20.48 -19.41
CA SER A 66 -0.16 -19.64 -18.23
C SER A 66 -1.23 -19.82 -17.17
N ILE A 67 -2.39 -20.41 -17.45
CA ILE A 67 -3.47 -20.55 -16.46
C ILE A 67 -3.77 -22.03 -16.20
N LEU A 68 -4.10 -22.81 -17.23
CA LEU A 68 -4.57 -24.19 -17.09
C LEU A 68 -3.46 -25.23 -16.88
N GLU A 69 -2.31 -25.06 -17.53
CA GLU A 69 -1.23 -26.05 -17.57
C GLU A 69 0.03 -25.58 -16.83
N TRP A 70 -0.05 -24.45 -16.11
CA TRP A 70 1.09 -23.92 -15.40
C TRP A 70 1.53 -24.87 -14.28
N ASP A 71 2.82 -25.20 -14.24
CA ASP A 71 3.41 -26.13 -13.27
C ASP A 71 4.34 -25.45 -12.25
N GLY A 72 4.50 -24.12 -12.38
CA GLY A 72 5.36 -23.30 -11.54
C GLY A 72 6.83 -23.35 -11.94
N VAL A 73 7.60 -22.34 -11.51
CA VAL A 73 9.04 -22.30 -11.81
C VAL A 73 9.77 -23.29 -10.90
N ARG A 74 10.28 -24.39 -11.48
CA ARG A 74 10.98 -25.46 -10.77
C ARG A 74 12.08 -24.90 -9.86
N GLY A 75 12.06 -25.30 -8.58
CA GLY A 75 13.04 -24.85 -7.57
C GLY A 75 12.67 -23.57 -6.82
N THR A 76 11.61 -22.86 -7.22
CA THR A 76 11.11 -21.65 -6.52
C THR A 76 9.86 -21.89 -5.69
N LEU A 77 9.25 -23.08 -5.82
CA LEU A 77 7.99 -23.41 -5.16
C LEU A 77 8.22 -23.88 -3.72
N SER A 78 7.57 -23.22 -2.78
CA SER A 78 7.47 -23.63 -1.37
C SER A 78 6.39 -24.70 -1.18
N PRO A 79 6.33 -25.41 -0.04
CA PRO A 79 5.24 -26.35 0.24
C PRO A 79 3.83 -25.74 0.16
N ILE A 80 3.69 -24.44 0.49
CA ILE A 80 2.42 -23.70 0.36
C ILE A 80 2.16 -23.20 -1.06
N SER A 81 3.11 -23.34 -1.99
CA SER A 81 2.92 -22.95 -3.39
C SER A 81 1.85 -23.78 -4.07
N ARG A 82 1.71 -25.07 -3.77
CA ARG A 82 0.60 -25.87 -4.31
C ARG A 82 -0.77 -25.26 -3.99
N PHE A 83 -0.84 -24.69 -2.81
CA PHE A 83 -2.03 -24.05 -2.31
C PHE A 83 -2.25 -22.67 -2.94
N PHE A 84 -1.22 -21.81 -3.04
CA PHE A 84 -1.36 -20.50 -3.71
C PHE A 84 -1.64 -20.60 -5.21
N TYR A 85 -1.18 -21.68 -5.85
CA TYR A 85 -1.14 -21.80 -7.31
C TYR A 85 -2.15 -22.79 -7.88
N PHE A 86 -2.51 -23.83 -7.13
CA PHE A 86 -3.34 -24.92 -7.65
C PHE A 86 -4.63 -25.14 -6.88
N ALA A 87 -4.93 -24.31 -5.87
CA ALA A 87 -6.18 -24.38 -5.10
C ALA A 87 -7.43 -24.44 -5.99
N GLY A 88 -7.53 -23.58 -7.01
CA GLY A 88 -8.67 -23.56 -7.93
C GLY A 88 -8.74 -24.73 -8.94
N HIS A 89 -7.71 -25.57 -9.04
CA HIS A 89 -7.68 -26.68 -9.99
C HIS A 89 -8.60 -27.82 -9.55
N GLY A 90 -8.71 -28.10 -8.25
CA GLY A 90 -9.65 -29.11 -7.75
C GLY A 90 -11.10 -28.78 -8.12
N ALA A 91 -11.48 -27.51 -8.02
CA ALA A 91 -12.80 -27.05 -8.46
C ALA A 91 -13.04 -27.20 -9.96
N LEU A 92 -12.03 -26.92 -10.79
CA LEU A 92 -12.10 -27.14 -12.24
C LEU A 92 -12.30 -28.61 -12.58
N GLU A 93 -11.50 -29.48 -11.98
CA GLU A 93 -11.56 -30.93 -12.19
C GLU A 93 -12.92 -31.50 -11.80
N ARG A 94 -13.56 -30.95 -10.76
CA ARG A 94 -14.91 -31.35 -10.34
C ARG A 94 -16.03 -30.73 -11.18
N GLY A 95 -15.73 -29.89 -12.17
CA GLY A 95 -16.75 -29.21 -12.99
C GLY A 95 -17.61 -28.24 -12.17
N GLU A 96 -17.05 -27.74 -11.08
CA GLU A 96 -17.78 -27.02 -10.06
C GLU A 96 -17.80 -25.49 -10.37
N VAL A 97 -17.00 -25.05 -11.30
CA VAL A 97 -16.75 -23.65 -11.62
C VAL A 97 -17.96 -22.98 -12.26
N ASN A 98 -18.41 -21.82 -11.75
CA ASN A 98 -19.55 -21.09 -12.32
C ASN A 98 -19.61 -19.61 -11.89
N GLY A 99 -20.52 -18.85 -12.51
CA GLY A 99 -20.78 -17.45 -12.17
C GLY A 99 -21.83 -17.21 -11.07
N LYS A 100 -22.25 -18.21 -10.27
CA LYS A 100 -23.34 -18.03 -9.29
C LYS A 100 -23.00 -16.96 -8.26
N GLY A 101 -23.77 -15.86 -8.21
CA GLY A 101 -23.64 -14.79 -7.23
C GLY A 101 -22.74 -13.63 -7.66
N ILE A 102 -22.29 -13.59 -8.93
CA ILE A 102 -21.74 -12.37 -9.53
C ILE A 102 -22.89 -11.50 -10.02
N ASN A 103 -22.63 -10.22 -10.14
CA ASN A 103 -23.46 -9.29 -10.88
C ASN A 103 -22.67 -8.77 -12.09
N LYS A 104 -23.33 -8.09 -13.04
CA LYS A 104 -22.68 -7.29 -14.06
C LYS A 104 -23.61 -6.17 -14.49
N HIS A 105 -23.14 -4.95 -14.37
CA HIS A 105 -23.88 -3.77 -14.76
C HIS A 105 -23.45 -3.27 -16.14
N HIS A 106 -24.43 -2.73 -16.85
CA HIS A 106 -24.30 -2.18 -18.19
C HIS A 106 -24.92 -0.78 -18.18
N GLU A 107 -24.14 0.22 -18.55
CA GLU A 107 -24.59 1.61 -18.61
C GLU A 107 -25.09 1.91 -20.04
N PHE A 108 -26.41 1.92 -20.21
CA PHE A 108 -27.05 2.13 -21.51
C PHE A 108 -27.77 3.48 -21.56
N TYR A 109 -27.76 4.07 -22.74
CA TYR A 109 -28.35 5.38 -23.02
C TYR A 109 -29.34 5.25 -24.18
N LEU A 110 -30.50 5.89 -24.04
CA LEU A 110 -31.52 5.95 -25.08
C LEU A 110 -31.88 7.40 -25.39
N HIS A 111 -31.94 7.75 -26.66
CA HIS A 111 -32.38 9.06 -27.14
C HIS A 111 -33.43 8.88 -28.23
N VAL A 112 -34.50 9.66 -28.14
CA VAL A 112 -35.61 9.66 -29.09
C VAL A 112 -35.80 11.08 -29.58
N ALA A 113 -35.78 11.27 -30.89
CA ALA A 113 -35.98 12.56 -31.54
C ALA A 113 -36.93 12.43 -32.74
N ALA A 114 -37.39 13.55 -33.26
CA ALA A 114 -38.09 13.58 -34.54
C ALA A 114 -37.15 13.16 -35.68
N ALA A 115 -37.69 12.58 -36.75
CA ALA A 115 -36.90 12.07 -37.88
C ALA A 115 -36.02 13.16 -38.54
N ASP A 116 -36.51 14.39 -38.61
CA ASP A 116 -35.76 15.55 -39.13
C ASP A 116 -34.62 16.00 -38.19
N GLN A 117 -34.60 15.51 -36.96
CA GLN A 117 -33.54 15.72 -35.96
C GLN A 117 -32.63 14.49 -35.79
N ALA A 118 -32.65 13.54 -36.73
CA ALA A 118 -31.83 12.33 -36.68
C ALA A 118 -30.33 12.61 -36.45
N ALA A 119 -29.80 13.73 -36.93
CA ALA A 119 -28.40 14.11 -36.71
C ALA A 119 -28.04 14.35 -35.22
N VAL A 120 -29.01 14.77 -34.40
CA VAL A 120 -28.83 14.93 -32.94
C VAL A 120 -28.55 13.59 -32.26
N GLY A 121 -29.11 12.50 -32.80
CA GLY A 121 -28.84 11.15 -32.31
C GLY A 121 -27.38 10.74 -32.42
N GLN A 122 -26.66 11.19 -33.45
CA GLN A 122 -25.23 10.91 -33.59
C GLN A 122 -24.41 11.62 -32.49
N GLU A 123 -24.71 12.89 -32.22
CA GLU A 123 -24.07 13.65 -31.13
C GLU A 123 -24.35 12.97 -29.78
N TYR A 124 -25.58 12.53 -29.55
CA TYR A 124 -25.95 11.79 -28.35
C TYR A 124 -25.18 10.47 -28.21
N GLY A 125 -25.03 9.70 -29.29
CA GLY A 125 -24.24 8.47 -29.27
C GLY A 125 -22.77 8.70 -28.91
N GLN A 126 -22.19 9.83 -29.33
CA GLN A 126 -20.83 10.23 -28.95
C GLN A 126 -20.75 10.68 -27.49
N LEU A 127 -21.74 11.42 -27.00
CA LEU A 127 -21.82 11.83 -25.61
C LEU A 127 -22.01 10.63 -24.67
N ALA A 128 -22.81 9.63 -25.05
CA ALA A 128 -22.99 8.41 -24.29
C ALA A 128 -21.70 7.56 -24.19
N ALA A 129 -20.94 7.48 -25.29
CA ALA A 129 -19.63 6.82 -25.31
C ALA A 129 -18.61 7.53 -24.40
N ARG A 130 -18.66 8.86 -24.35
CA ARG A 130 -17.71 9.70 -23.61
C ARG A 130 -18.46 10.79 -22.82
N PRO A 131 -19.09 10.43 -21.68
CA PRO A 131 -19.96 11.35 -20.96
C PRO A 131 -19.18 12.58 -20.45
N PRO A 132 -19.81 13.76 -20.41
CA PRO A 132 -19.21 14.93 -19.75
C PRO A 132 -19.00 14.61 -18.26
N LEU A 133 -17.88 15.07 -17.71
CA LEU A 133 -17.55 14.90 -16.31
C LEU A 133 -17.46 16.27 -15.67
N ALA A 134 -18.08 16.42 -14.50
CA ALA A 134 -17.99 17.62 -13.68
C ALA A 134 -17.26 17.27 -12.39
N LEU A 135 -16.19 18.01 -12.10
CA LEU A 135 -15.41 17.85 -10.88
C LEU A 135 -14.97 19.23 -10.39
N ALA A 136 -14.92 19.40 -9.07
CA ALA A 136 -14.26 20.56 -8.49
C ALA A 136 -12.77 20.59 -8.88
N THR A 137 -12.14 21.77 -8.84
CA THR A 137 -10.72 21.87 -9.19
C THR A 137 -9.86 21.03 -8.25
N GLY A 138 -8.76 20.48 -8.77
CA GLY A 138 -7.80 19.72 -7.96
C GLY A 138 -7.31 20.46 -6.73
N LYS A 139 -7.10 21.78 -6.86
CA LYS A 139 -6.75 22.66 -5.73
C LYS A 139 -7.80 22.65 -4.63
N TRP A 140 -9.08 22.78 -4.99
CA TRP A 140 -10.18 22.74 -4.03
C TRP A 140 -10.28 21.36 -3.37
N ASN A 141 -10.27 20.29 -4.17
CA ASN A 141 -10.38 18.91 -3.65
C ASN A 141 -9.30 18.63 -2.61
N CYS A 142 -8.03 18.93 -2.94
CA CYS A 142 -6.90 18.71 -2.03
C CYS A 142 -6.95 19.64 -0.81
N SER A 143 -7.50 20.86 -0.92
CA SER A 143 -7.60 21.78 0.23
C SER A 143 -8.64 21.37 1.27
N THR A 144 -9.58 20.48 0.93
CA THR A 144 -10.57 19.95 1.89
C THR A 144 -9.95 18.99 2.91
N ASP A 145 -8.76 18.47 2.60
CA ASP A 145 -8.02 17.53 3.44
C ASP A 145 -8.79 16.23 3.75
N VAL A 146 -9.80 15.91 2.92
CA VAL A 146 -10.64 14.72 3.05
C VAL A 146 -9.86 13.42 2.77
N PHE A 147 -8.72 13.52 2.08
CA PHE A 147 -7.86 12.39 1.69
C PHE A 147 -6.42 12.52 2.23
N GLY A 148 -6.23 13.44 3.17
CA GLY A 148 -4.95 13.73 3.80
C GLY A 148 -4.04 14.58 2.91
N PRO A 149 -2.71 14.56 3.18
CA PRO A 149 -1.75 15.46 2.55
C PRO A 149 -1.50 15.14 1.08
N LEU A 150 -2.34 15.62 0.16
CA LEU A 150 -2.20 15.44 -1.28
C LEU A 150 -1.85 16.75 -1.98
N ALA A 151 -0.84 16.75 -2.85
CA ALA A 151 -0.59 17.90 -3.71
C ALA A 151 -1.74 18.04 -4.74
N SER A 152 -2.02 19.24 -5.22
CA SER A 152 -2.96 19.43 -6.34
C SER A 152 -2.21 19.44 -7.67
N ARG A 153 -2.83 19.03 -8.77
CA ARG A 153 -2.36 19.25 -10.15
C ARG A 153 -3.15 20.42 -10.80
N PRO A 154 -2.54 21.16 -11.76
CA PRO A 154 -1.14 21.05 -12.18
C PRO A 154 -0.16 21.41 -11.05
N ASN A 155 1.02 20.78 -11.08
CA ASN A 155 2.11 20.99 -10.13
C ASN A 155 3.43 20.98 -10.92
N ASP A 156 4.30 21.95 -10.68
CA ASP A 156 5.58 22.11 -11.41
C ASP A 156 6.69 21.18 -10.90
N SER A 157 6.38 20.31 -9.93
CA SER A 157 7.29 19.30 -9.41
C SER A 157 7.68 18.32 -10.50
N ARG A 158 8.99 18.18 -10.71
CA ARG A 158 9.57 17.18 -11.62
C ARG A 158 9.17 15.74 -11.30
N TYR A 159 8.71 15.47 -10.08
CA TYR A 159 8.31 14.13 -9.66
C TYR A 159 6.95 13.70 -10.24
N GLU A 160 6.10 14.62 -10.70
CA GLU A 160 4.79 14.25 -11.29
C GLU A 160 4.94 13.41 -12.57
N ALA A 161 6.06 13.53 -13.29
CA ALA A 161 6.36 12.69 -14.45
C ALA A 161 6.42 11.19 -14.09
N ILE A 162 6.73 10.84 -12.83
CA ILE A 162 6.71 9.46 -12.33
C ILE A 162 5.26 8.92 -12.33
N VAL A 163 4.30 9.74 -11.90
CA VAL A 163 2.88 9.37 -11.84
C VAL A 163 2.37 9.08 -13.24
N ASP A 164 2.64 9.98 -14.18
CA ASP A 164 2.19 9.84 -15.57
C ASP A 164 2.81 8.61 -16.23
N ARG A 165 4.12 8.39 -16.08
CA ARG A 165 4.79 7.23 -16.67
C ARG A 165 4.27 5.90 -16.14
N ILE A 166 4.10 5.77 -14.83
CA ILE A 166 3.61 4.52 -14.22
C ILE A 166 2.16 4.25 -14.60
N PHE A 167 1.34 5.30 -14.70
CA PHE A 167 -0.01 5.19 -15.24
C PHE A 167 0.04 4.66 -16.68
N ASP A 168 0.76 5.33 -17.58
CA ASP A 168 0.81 4.97 -19.01
C ASP A 168 1.26 3.51 -19.19
N LEU A 169 2.32 3.08 -18.49
CA LEU A 169 2.80 1.70 -18.56
C LEU A 169 1.78 0.67 -18.05
N GLY A 170 1.08 0.96 -16.95
CA GLY A 170 0.04 0.06 -16.47
C GLY A 170 -1.15 -0.02 -17.42
N ARG A 171 -1.46 1.07 -18.12
CA ARG A 171 -2.51 1.10 -19.15
C ARG A 171 -2.10 0.29 -20.37
N ASP A 172 -0.88 0.49 -20.85
CA ASP A 172 -0.30 -0.26 -21.97
C ASP A 172 -0.28 -1.77 -21.68
N ALA A 173 0.03 -2.15 -20.43
CA ALA A 173 0.04 -3.56 -20.01
C ALA A 173 -1.38 -4.18 -20.00
N GLN A 174 -2.38 -3.44 -19.53
CA GLN A 174 -3.79 -3.86 -19.59
C GLN A 174 -4.25 -4.04 -21.05
N ASP A 175 -3.91 -3.07 -21.91
CA ASP A 175 -4.32 -3.06 -23.31
C ASP A 175 -3.63 -4.18 -24.09
N SER A 176 -2.34 -4.43 -23.83
CA SER A 176 -1.54 -5.47 -24.52
C SER A 176 -1.98 -6.89 -24.19
N PHE A 177 -2.45 -7.14 -22.96
CA PHE A 177 -2.96 -8.47 -22.59
C PHE A 177 -4.39 -8.70 -23.08
N GLY A 178 -5.13 -7.61 -23.35
CA GLY A 178 -6.53 -7.71 -23.72
C GLY A 178 -7.43 -8.00 -22.52
N ASP A 179 -7.23 -7.28 -21.41
CA ASP A 179 -8.12 -7.29 -20.22
C ASP A 179 -9.47 -6.61 -20.52
N TYR A 180 -10.14 -7.16 -21.54
CA TYR A 180 -11.39 -6.75 -22.14
C TYR A 180 -12.26 -7.99 -22.25
N GLY A 181 -13.55 -7.82 -22.07
CA GLY A 181 -14.53 -8.89 -22.11
C GLY A 181 -15.55 -8.74 -21.00
N TRP A 182 -16.65 -9.47 -21.12
CA TRP A 182 -17.82 -9.30 -20.25
C TRP A 182 -17.48 -9.38 -18.75
N TRP A 183 -16.65 -10.33 -18.32
CA TRP A 183 -16.26 -10.46 -16.90
C TRP A 183 -14.85 -9.95 -16.57
N VAL A 184 -14.00 -9.61 -17.57
CA VAL A 184 -12.59 -9.23 -17.33
C VAL A 184 -12.40 -7.71 -17.42
N PHE A 185 -13.27 -7.00 -18.12
CA PHE A 185 -13.09 -5.57 -18.30
C PHE A 185 -13.09 -4.80 -16.98
N GLY A 186 -11.93 -4.21 -16.65
CA GLY A 186 -11.68 -3.46 -15.41
C GLY A 186 -10.77 -4.19 -14.41
N SER A 187 -10.48 -5.48 -14.60
CA SER A 187 -9.67 -6.26 -13.65
C SER A 187 -8.17 -6.02 -13.72
N GLY A 188 -7.67 -5.39 -14.78
CA GLY A 188 -6.25 -5.19 -15.04
C GLY A 188 -5.67 -3.88 -14.50
N PRO A 189 -4.34 -3.69 -14.59
CA PRO A 189 -3.28 -4.64 -14.93
C PRO A 189 -3.16 -5.85 -13.99
N HIS A 190 -2.25 -6.76 -14.31
CA HIS A 190 -1.93 -7.96 -13.53
C HIS A 190 -0.76 -7.71 -12.59
N TYR A 191 -0.66 -8.52 -11.54
CA TYR A 191 0.40 -8.37 -10.54
C TYR A 191 1.78 -8.50 -11.19
N SER A 192 1.97 -9.54 -12.00
CA SER A 192 3.19 -9.81 -12.74
C SER A 192 2.92 -9.99 -14.23
N TYR A 193 3.89 -9.54 -15.02
CA TYR A 193 3.99 -9.83 -16.44
C TYR A 193 5.30 -10.57 -16.70
N GLN A 194 5.24 -11.62 -17.50
CA GLN A 194 6.39 -12.37 -17.99
C GLN A 194 6.59 -12.06 -19.47
N TRP A 195 7.81 -11.74 -19.88
CA TRP A 195 8.15 -11.61 -21.28
C TRP A 195 8.27 -12.98 -21.92
N ASP A 196 7.58 -13.20 -23.04
CA ASP A 196 7.76 -14.37 -23.89
C ASP A 196 8.65 -14.01 -25.06
N GLU A 197 9.84 -14.61 -25.11
CA GLU A 197 10.84 -14.33 -26.14
C GLU A 197 10.40 -14.82 -27.52
N ASP A 198 9.64 -15.91 -27.61
CA ASP A 198 9.22 -16.47 -28.89
C ASP A 198 8.14 -15.59 -29.54
N GLU A 199 7.23 -15.07 -28.72
CA GLU A 199 6.11 -14.26 -29.17
C GLU A 199 6.34 -12.75 -29.09
N GLN A 200 7.47 -12.32 -28.53
CA GLN A 200 7.86 -10.91 -28.34
C GLN A 200 6.74 -10.09 -27.68
N ARG A 201 6.11 -10.66 -26.65
CA ARG A 201 5.02 -10.02 -25.91
C ARG A 201 5.02 -10.40 -24.43
N HIS A 202 4.35 -9.58 -23.63
CA HIS A 202 4.13 -9.88 -22.23
C HIS A 202 2.89 -10.75 -22.03
N TYR A 203 3.01 -11.71 -21.11
CA TYR A 203 1.89 -12.46 -20.57
C TYR A 203 1.69 -12.16 -19.11
N ALA A 204 0.44 -11.98 -18.72
CA ALA A 204 0.09 -12.02 -17.31
C ALA A 204 0.51 -13.36 -16.72
N ASP A 205 1.15 -13.29 -15.56
CA ASP A 205 1.44 -14.47 -14.76
C ASP A 205 0.11 -15.06 -14.22
N PRO A 206 -0.05 -16.40 -14.12
CA PRO A 206 -1.16 -17.01 -13.38
C PRO A 206 -1.29 -16.43 -11.97
N ARG A 207 -0.17 -15.97 -11.40
CA ARG A 207 -0.13 -15.16 -10.19
C ARG A 207 -0.86 -13.86 -10.44
N ARG A 208 -2.13 -13.90 -10.04
CA ARG A 208 -2.93 -12.75 -9.64
C ARG A 208 -3.14 -11.77 -10.80
N PHE A 209 -4.41 -11.60 -11.16
CA PHE A 209 -4.87 -10.24 -11.42
C PHE A 209 -4.35 -9.32 -10.32
N GLU A 210 -3.91 -8.10 -10.64
CA GLU A 210 -3.74 -7.07 -9.62
C GLU A 210 -5.15 -6.70 -9.16
N TYR A 211 -5.82 -7.60 -8.44
CA TYR A 211 -7.11 -7.33 -7.86
C TYR A 211 -6.88 -6.38 -6.72
N HIS A 212 -6.74 -5.11 -7.08
CA HIS A 212 -6.83 -3.95 -6.21
C HIS A 212 -5.80 -3.97 -5.07
N THR A 213 -4.92 -4.99 -5.04
CA THR A 213 -3.98 -5.25 -3.97
C THR A 213 -3.14 -4.00 -3.79
N TYR A 214 -3.04 -3.54 -2.55
CA TYR A 214 -2.35 -2.30 -2.23
C TYR A 214 -3.06 -1.02 -2.72
N GLN A 215 -4.39 -1.07 -2.87
CA GLN A 215 -5.29 0.09 -2.96
C GLN A 215 -5.22 0.87 -4.29
N LYS A 216 -4.69 0.29 -5.38
CA LYS A 216 -4.43 0.99 -6.66
C LYS A 216 -5.57 1.89 -7.15
N GLU A 217 -6.83 1.49 -7.01
CA GLU A 217 -7.98 2.23 -7.56
C GLU A 217 -8.29 3.42 -6.69
N THR A 218 -8.05 3.31 -5.38
CA THR A 218 -8.04 4.47 -4.50
C THR A 218 -6.99 5.47 -4.99
N GLN A 219 -5.83 4.99 -5.44
CA GLN A 219 -4.77 5.82 -6.00
C GLN A 219 -5.18 6.46 -7.34
N LEU A 220 -5.84 5.72 -8.23
CA LEU A 220 -6.39 6.27 -9.48
C LEU A 220 -7.43 7.35 -9.19
N TRP A 221 -8.35 7.11 -8.24
CA TRP A 221 -9.33 8.09 -7.81
C TRP A 221 -8.68 9.32 -7.18
N TRP A 222 -7.66 9.17 -6.32
CA TRP A 222 -6.91 10.32 -5.79
C TRP A 222 -6.23 11.12 -6.91
N ASN A 223 -5.65 10.45 -7.91
CA ASN A 223 -5.04 11.11 -9.06
C ASN A 223 -6.07 11.83 -9.92
N TYR A 224 -7.27 11.27 -10.10
CA TYR A 224 -8.38 11.99 -10.74
C TYR A 224 -8.80 13.22 -9.91
N LEU A 225 -9.01 13.07 -8.60
CA LEU A 225 -9.44 14.16 -7.73
C LEU A 225 -8.47 15.33 -7.72
N ARG A 226 -7.16 15.07 -7.66
CA ARG A 226 -6.15 16.13 -7.62
C ARG A 226 -5.94 16.82 -8.96
N SER A 227 -6.37 16.24 -10.08
CA SER A 227 -6.02 16.72 -11.42
C SER A 227 -7.21 17.10 -12.31
N GLY A 228 -8.34 16.43 -12.14
CA GLY A 228 -9.44 16.43 -13.11
C GLY A 228 -9.12 15.71 -14.42
N GLU A 229 -7.96 15.04 -14.54
CA GLU A 229 -7.56 14.37 -15.77
C GLU A 229 -8.38 13.11 -16.02
N ARG A 230 -9.13 13.14 -17.11
CA ARG A 230 -10.04 12.08 -17.54
C ARG A 230 -9.41 10.69 -17.62
N LYS A 231 -8.11 10.58 -17.95
CA LYS A 231 -7.41 9.30 -18.06
C LYS A 231 -7.50 8.47 -16.77
N PHE A 232 -7.38 9.11 -15.61
CA PHE A 232 -7.49 8.43 -14.32
C PHE A 232 -8.91 7.94 -14.05
N PHE A 233 -9.92 8.76 -14.37
CA PHE A 233 -11.33 8.38 -14.25
C PHE A 233 -11.72 7.22 -15.16
N GLU A 234 -11.27 7.25 -16.43
CA GLU A 234 -11.59 6.23 -17.43
C GLU A 234 -10.98 4.86 -17.13
N TRP A 235 -10.04 4.79 -16.19
CA TRP A 235 -9.52 3.53 -15.66
C TRP A 235 -10.09 3.19 -14.28
N ALA A 236 -10.19 4.17 -13.38
CA ALA A 236 -10.72 3.96 -12.04
C ALA A 236 -12.15 3.43 -12.05
N LEU A 237 -13.03 4.00 -12.89
CA LEU A 237 -14.45 3.63 -12.89
C LEU A 237 -14.71 2.22 -13.43
N PRO A 238 -14.16 1.78 -14.60
CA PRO A 238 -14.28 0.38 -15.01
C PRO A 238 -13.71 -0.59 -13.99
N SER A 239 -12.60 -0.23 -13.35
CA SER A 239 -11.98 -1.09 -12.34
C SER A 239 -12.85 -1.23 -11.10
N GLU A 240 -13.45 -0.13 -10.65
CA GLU A 240 -14.44 -0.15 -9.58
C GLU A 240 -15.70 -0.94 -9.95
N ASN A 241 -16.22 -0.79 -11.17
CA ASN A 241 -17.37 -1.55 -11.65
C ASN A 241 -17.07 -3.05 -11.68
N HIS A 242 -15.94 -3.47 -12.25
CA HIS A 242 -15.52 -4.87 -12.20
C HIS A 242 -15.56 -5.40 -10.78
N TRP A 243 -15.09 -4.59 -9.85
CA TRP A 243 -14.97 -5.00 -8.47
C TRP A 243 -16.32 -5.15 -7.76
N VAL A 244 -17.17 -4.12 -7.84
CA VAL A 244 -18.53 -4.17 -7.26
C VAL A 244 -19.39 -5.24 -7.91
N ASP A 245 -19.10 -5.63 -9.16
CA ASP A 245 -19.95 -6.54 -9.92
C ASP A 245 -19.47 -8.00 -9.83
N ILE A 246 -18.19 -8.23 -10.15
CA ILE A 246 -17.61 -9.55 -10.36
C ILE A 246 -16.87 -10.03 -9.11
N ALA A 247 -16.20 -9.11 -8.41
CA ALA A 247 -15.35 -9.44 -7.28
C ALA A 247 -16.11 -9.54 -5.94
N VAL A 248 -17.40 -9.16 -5.91
CA VAL A 248 -18.27 -9.25 -4.75
C VAL A 248 -19.34 -10.30 -4.95
N THR A 249 -19.65 -10.99 -3.86
CA THR A 249 -20.80 -11.86 -3.75
C THR A 249 -22.06 -11.04 -3.49
N HIS A 250 -23.09 -11.18 -4.32
CA HIS A 250 -24.36 -10.46 -4.16
C HIS A 250 -25.50 -11.31 -3.58
N ALA A 251 -25.26 -12.60 -3.35
CA ALA A 251 -26.25 -13.53 -2.84
C ALA A 251 -25.60 -14.48 -1.83
N PRO A 252 -26.33 -15.03 -0.85
CA PRO A 252 -25.80 -16.10 0.00
C PRO A 252 -25.40 -17.32 -0.85
N MET A 253 -24.27 -17.94 -0.53
CA MET A 253 -23.75 -19.09 -1.30
C MET A 253 -23.10 -20.12 -0.39
N GLU A 254 -23.11 -21.37 -0.84
CA GLU A 254 -22.47 -22.48 -0.17
C GLU A 254 -21.46 -23.16 -1.10
N TYR A 255 -20.26 -23.42 -0.59
CA TYR A 255 -19.21 -24.08 -1.35
C TYR A 255 -18.49 -25.13 -0.53
N ARG A 256 -18.11 -26.22 -1.20
CA ARG A 256 -17.11 -27.14 -0.69
C ARG A 256 -15.74 -26.49 -0.79
N CYS A 257 -14.97 -26.62 0.28
CA CYS A 257 -13.57 -26.21 0.34
C CYS A 257 -12.72 -27.36 0.81
N ASP A 258 -11.63 -27.64 0.10
CA ASP A 258 -10.63 -28.65 0.47
C ASP A 258 -9.55 -28.11 1.45
N TRP A 259 -9.69 -26.87 1.94
CA TRP A 259 -8.69 -26.22 2.79
C TRP A 259 -9.29 -25.48 4.00
N ARG A 260 -8.59 -25.50 5.14
CA ARG A 260 -8.84 -24.66 6.33
C ARG A 260 -7.52 -24.20 6.92
N GLY A 261 -7.30 -22.90 7.09
CA GLY A 261 -6.06 -22.44 7.74
C GLY A 261 -4.79 -22.88 7.00
N GLY A 262 -4.86 -23.17 5.69
CA GLY A 262 -3.73 -23.60 4.84
C GLY A 262 -3.41 -25.07 4.97
N PHE A 263 -4.20 -25.80 5.74
CA PHE A 263 -4.14 -27.24 5.88
C PHE A 263 -5.23 -27.87 5.01
N PRO A 264 -4.95 -29.00 4.34
CA PRO A 264 -5.98 -29.76 3.65
C PRO A 264 -7.06 -30.20 4.65
N GLN A 265 -8.26 -29.68 4.50
CA GLN A 265 -9.42 -30.02 5.31
C GLN A 265 -10.70 -29.76 4.52
N GLN A 266 -11.50 -30.81 4.32
CA GLN A 266 -12.79 -30.69 3.67
C GLN A 266 -13.82 -30.06 4.60
N GLN A 267 -14.52 -29.04 4.11
CA GLN A 267 -15.59 -28.35 4.81
C GLN A 267 -16.56 -27.69 3.83
N THR A 268 -17.73 -27.29 4.33
CA THR A 268 -18.67 -26.43 3.62
C THR A 268 -18.57 -25.02 4.18
N LEU A 269 -18.59 -24.03 3.30
CA LEU A 269 -18.43 -22.63 3.61
C LEU A 269 -19.68 -21.86 3.25
N HIS A 270 -20.09 -20.93 4.10
CA HIS A 270 -21.23 -20.04 3.86
C HIS A 270 -20.72 -18.63 3.54
N PHE A 271 -20.89 -18.22 2.28
CA PHE A 271 -20.63 -16.86 1.82
C PHE A 271 -21.89 -16.01 1.98
N ARG A 272 -21.71 -14.74 2.38
CA ARG A 272 -22.79 -13.74 2.45
C ARG A 272 -22.66 -12.69 1.33
N PRO A 273 -23.73 -11.93 1.07
CA PRO A 273 -23.62 -10.70 0.32
C PRO A 273 -22.54 -9.78 0.90
N GLY A 274 -21.73 -9.19 0.02
CA GLY A 274 -20.57 -8.39 0.38
C GLY A 274 -19.30 -9.18 0.65
N ASP A 275 -19.31 -10.52 0.61
CA ASP A 275 -18.10 -11.31 0.67
C ASP A 275 -17.33 -11.26 -0.65
N TRP A 276 -16.01 -11.14 -0.54
CA TRP A 276 -15.17 -10.85 -1.69
C TRP A 276 -14.58 -12.13 -2.26
N SER A 277 -14.49 -12.17 -3.59
CA SER A 277 -13.67 -13.12 -4.31
C SER A 277 -12.23 -12.64 -4.41
N ILE A 278 -11.41 -13.13 -3.47
CA ILE A 278 -9.99 -12.78 -3.40
C ILE A 278 -9.14 -13.95 -3.92
N ASP A 279 -8.20 -13.60 -4.80
CA ASP A 279 -6.96 -14.30 -5.14
C ASP A 279 -7.04 -15.83 -5.29
N SER A 280 -7.27 -16.26 -6.54
CA SER A 280 -6.95 -17.60 -7.03
C SER A 280 -6.10 -17.45 -8.29
N ALA A 281 -5.12 -18.34 -8.49
CA ALA A 281 -4.39 -18.43 -9.76
C ALA A 281 -5.32 -18.73 -10.96
N MET A 282 -6.51 -19.24 -10.66
CA MET A 282 -7.59 -19.49 -11.60
C MET A 282 -8.73 -18.51 -11.37
N HIS A 283 -8.55 -17.23 -11.02
CA HIS A 283 -9.68 -16.38 -10.60
C HIS A 283 -10.87 -16.32 -11.59
N TYR A 284 -10.64 -16.56 -12.88
CA TYR A 284 -11.69 -16.78 -13.88
C TYR A 284 -12.70 -17.89 -13.53
N VAL A 285 -12.33 -18.69 -12.54
CA VAL A 285 -12.97 -19.85 -11.96
C VAL A 285 -13.38 -19.45 -10.56
N ARG A 286 -14.53 -18.79 -10.45
CA ARG A 286 -15.02 -18.25 -9.17
C ARG A 286 -14.79 -19.22 -7.99
N GLN A 287 -14.19 -18.70 -6.93
CA GLN A 287 -14.11 -19.17 -5.53
C GLN A 287 -14.61 -20.59 -5.23
N ARG A 288 -13.92 -21.58 -5.75
CA ARG A 288 -13.99 -22.91 -5.18
C ARG A 288 -12.58 -23.31 -4.80
N ASP A 289 -12.44 -23.69 -3.53
CA ASP A 289 -11.19 -24.04 -2.87
C ASP A 289 -10.13 -22.93 -2.72
N SER A 290 -10.45 -21.64 -2.92
CA SER A 290 -9.40 -20.61 -2.88
C SER A 290 -8.73 -20.48 -1.52
N ALA A 291 -7.41 -20.55 -1.62
CA ALA A 291 -6.45 -20.57 -0.57
C ALA A 291 -6.61 -19.41 0.45
N GLU A 292 -6.57 -18.17 -0.02
CA GLU A 292 -6.34 -17.02 0.88
C GLU A 292 -7.58 -16.58 1.69
N ALA A 293 -8.81 -16.88 1.25
CA ALA A 293 -10.02 -16.48 1.99
C ALA A 293 -10.18 -17.24 3.33
N TRP A 294 -9.76 -18.52 3.37
CA TRP A 294 -9.98 -19.41 4.53
C TRP A 294 -8.77 -19.64 5.40
N LEU A 295 -7.57 -19.40 4.86
CA LEU A 295 -6.33 -19.50 5.60
C LEU A 295 -6.22 -18.51 6.78
N ARG A 296 -6.94 -17.41 6.64
CA ARG A 296 -6.31 -16.13 6.91
C ARG A 296 -7.24 -15.20 7.70
N GLY A 297 -8.54 -15.53 7.80
CA GLY A 297 -9.47 -14.88 8.74
C GLY A 297 -10.86 -14.51 8.19
N GLY A 298 -11.30 -15.06 7.06
CA GLY A 298 -12.60 -14.74 6.48
C GLY A 298 -12.52 -13.85 5.27
N SER A 299 -13.39 -14.10 4.30
CA SER A 299 -13.51 -13.33 3.04
C SER A 299 -13.57 -11.82 3.29
N GLN A 300 -14.30 -11.36 4.31
CA GLN A 300 -14.43 -9.92 4.63
C GLN A 300 -13.24 -9.33 5.39
N PHE A 301 -12.69 -10.01 6.39
CA PHE A 301 -11.46 -9.53 7.06
C PHE A 301 -10.26 -9.47 6.09
N TRP A 302 -10.24 -10.32 5.05
CA TRP A 302 -9.19 -10.27 4.02
C TRP A 302 -9.45 -9.24 2.95
N ALA A 303 -10.70 -9.10 2.56
CA ALA A 303 -11.13 -8.06 1.65
C ALA A 303 -10.67 -6.69 2.10
N SER A 304 -10.72 -6.44 3.42
CA SER A 304 -10.30 -5.16 3.95
C SER A 304 -8.83 -4.84 3.71
N TYR A 305 -7.93 -5.80 3.50
CA TYR A 305 -6.53 -5.52 3.14
C TYR A 305 -6.32 -5.23 1.68
N HIS A 306 -6.90 -6.07 0.82
CA HIS A 306 -6.70 -5.96 -0.61
C HIS A 306 -7.41 -4.73 -1.15
N ARG A 307 -8.32 -4.11 -0.39
CA ARG A 307 -9.00 -2.91 -0.83
C ARG A 307 -9.56 -2.07 0.30
N THR A 308 -9.58 -0.77 0.05
CA THR A 308 -10.23 0.16 0.95
C THR A 308 -11.70 0.31 0.59
N LEU A 309 -12.58 0.49 1.58
CA LEU A 309 -13.94 0.97 1.31
C LEU A 309 -13.94 2.42 0.80
N GLU A 310 -12.79 3.11 0.86
CA GLU A 310 -12.64 4.47 0.37
C GLU A 310 -12.79 4.52 -1.16
N THR A 311 -12.27 3.56 -1.93
CA THR A 311 -12.50 3.55 -3.39
C THR A 311 -13.98 3.43 -3.75
N THR A 312 -14.74 2.56 -3.06
CA THR A 312 -16.19 2.43 -3.28
C THR A 312 -16.95 3.68 -2.86
N ALA A 313 -16.61 4.26 -1.70
CA ALA A 313 -17.21 5.51 -1.25
C ALA A 313 -16.91 6.67 -2.21
N MET A 314 -15.69 6.76 -2.74
CA MET A 314 -15.32 7.77 -3.74
C MET A 314 -16.10 7.59 -5.03
N ALA A 315 -16.23 6.36 -5.53
CA ALA A 315 -17.02 6.09 -6.71
C ALA A 315 -18.49 6.48 -6.50
N TYR A 316 -19.07 6.15 -5.34
CA TYR A 316 -20.40 6.61 -4.96
C TYR A 316 -20.50 8.14 -4.96
N TYR A 317 -19.60 8.85 -4.26
CA TYR A 317 -19.65 10.31 -4.17
C TYR A 317 -19.46 11.03 -5.51
N LEU A 318 -18.68 10.46 -6.42
CA LEU A 318 -18.37 11.06 -7.71
C LEU A 318 -19.42 10.76 -8.78
N THR A 319 -20.11 9.63 -8.67
CA THR A 319 -21.07 9.19 -9.70
C THR A 319 -22.53 9.28 -9.25
N GLY A 320 -22.78 9.27 -7.94
CA GLY A 320 -24.12 9.12 -7.37
C GLY A 320 -24.73 7.73 -7.58
N ASP A 321 -23.95 6.74 -8.02
CA ASP A 321 -24.44 5.41 -8.35
C ASP A 321 -24.62 4.55 -7.07
N GLU A 322 -25.88 4.35 -6.69
CA GLU A 322 -26.29 3.62 -5.48
C GLU A 322 -25.78 2.17 -5.43
N ARG A 323 -25.35 1.57 -6.54
CA ARG A 323 -24.76 0.23 -6.53
C ARG A 323 -23.47 0.16 -5.71
N PHE A 324 -22.68 1.23 -5.72
CA PHE A 324 -21.50 1.32 -4.87
C PHE A 324 -21.91 1.37 -3.38
N ASN A 325 -23.00 2.08 -3.09
CA ASN A 325 -23.58 2.18 -1.75
C ASN A 325 -24.14 0.84 -1.26
N ASP A 326 -24.73 0.01 -2.13
CA ASP A 326 -25.18 -1.34 -1.77
C ASP A 326 -24.03 -2.19 -1.21
N VAL A 327 -22.84 -2.10 -1.81
CA VAL A 327 -21.68 -2.81 -1.30
C VAL A 327 -21.23 -2.25 0.05
N LEU A 328 -21.21 -0.93 0.23
CA LEU A 328 -20.93 -0.30 1.53
C LEU A 328 -21.94 -0.75 2.60
N ASN A 329 -23.22 -0.91 2.24
CA ASN A 329 -24.26 -1.40 3.12
C ASN A 329 -24.03 -2.86 3.54
N TYR A 330 -23.53 -3.73 2.65
CA TYR A 330 -23.15 -5.09 3.07
C TYR A 330 -22.09 -5.08 4.17
N TRP A 331 -21.13 -4.17 4.10
CA TRP A 331 -20.10 -4.02 5.13
C TRP A 331 -20.62 -3.38 6.40
N ARG A 332 -21.51 -2.39 6.27
CA ARG A 332 -22.22 -1.80 7.42
C ARG A 332 -22.92 -2.89 8.21
N ASP A 333 -23.70 -3.73 7.54
CA ASP A 333 -24.45 -4.78 8.22
C ASP A 333 -23.51 -5.80 8.89
N TYR A 334 -22.35 -6.11 8.29
CA TYR A 334 -21.35 -7.01 8.90
C TYR A 334 -20.79 -6.46 10.22
N TRP A 335 -20.31 -5.22 10.20
CA TRP A 335 -19.69 -4.63 11.38
C TRP A 335 -20.71 -4.26 12.44
N SER A 336 -21.93 -3.89 12.03
CA SER A 336 -23.05 -3.67 12.95
C SER A 336 -23.43 -4.94 13.70
N ASP A 337 -23.38 -6.12 13.07
CA ASP A 337 -23.63 -7.41 13.74
C ASP A 337 -22.59 -7.74 14.83
N LEU A 338 -21.36 -7.23 14.70
CA LEU A 338 -20.24 -7.47 15.62
C LEU A 338 -20.12 -6.43 16.73
N ALA A 339 -20.66 -5.22 16.54
CA ALA A 339 -20.58 -4.15 17.54
C ALA A 339 -21.11 -4.62 18.90
N GLY A 340 -20.28 -4.46 19.95
CA GLY A 340 -20.60 -4.85 21.31
C GLY A 340 -20.57 -6.36 21.58
N LYS A 341 -20.14 -7.17 20.62
CA LYS A 341 -20.05 -8.63 20.78
C LYS A 341 -18.69 -9.05 21.33
N THR A 342 -18.73 -10.10 22.13
CA THR A 342 -17.56 -10.78 22.70
C THR A 342 -17.57 -12.26 22.33
N SER A 343 -16.47 -12.96 22.61
CA SER A 343 -16.37 -14.41 22.45
C SER A 343 -17.40 -15.20 23.26
N ALA A 344 -17.98 -14.60 24.31
CA ALA A 344 -19.02 -15.21 25.14
C ALA A 344 -20.45 -14.82 24.72
N SER A 345 -20.62 -13.90 23.77
CA SER A 345 -21.95 -13.40 23.38
C SER A 345 -22.79 -14.53 22.75
N PRO A 346 -23.98 -14.85 23.30
CA PRO A 346 -24.79 -15.97 22.84
C PRO A 346 -25.40 -15.74 21.46
N ASP A 347 -25.58 -14.48 21.08
CA ASP A 347 -26.24 -14.02 19.86
C ASP A 347 -25.27 -13.73 18.70
N VAL A 348 -24.01 -14.14 18.81
CA VAL A 348 -23.07 -14.14 17.67
C VAL A 348 -23.58 -15.12 16.63
N LYS A 349 -23.89 -14.60 15.43
CA LYS A 349 -24.43 -15.38 14.32
C LYS A 349 -23.47 -16.53 13.92
N PRO A 350 -23.99 -17.70 13.48
CA PRO A 350 -23.17 -18.90 13.25
C PRO A 350 -21.95 -18.67 12.35
N TRP A 351 -22.09 -17.93 11.25
CA TRP A 351 -20.99 -17.67 10.33
C TRP A 351 -19.84 -16.84 10.92
N HIS A 352 -20.08 -16.03 11.96
CA HIS A 352 -18.98 -15.36 12.68
C HIS A 352 -18.18 -16.36 13.51
N ARG A 353 -18.83 -17.42 14.01
CA ARG A 353 -18.17 -18.52 14.73
C ARG A 353 -17.39 -19.45 13.80
N GLU A 354 -17.77 -19.50 12.53
CA GLU A 354 -17.04 -20.20 11.47
C GLU A 354 -15.73 -19.47 11.10
N GLN A 355 -15.58 -18.20 11.50
CA GLN A 355 -14.40 -17.41 11.15
C GLN A 355 -13.16 -17.93 11.89
N PRO A 356 -12.00 -18.00 11.21
CA PRO A 356 -10.77 -18.50 11.81
C PRO A 356 -10.28 -17.70 13.02
N TRP A 357 -10.61 -16.41 13.11
CA TRP A 357 -10.25 -15.54 14.24
C TRP A 357 -11.15 -15.72 15.46
N PHE A 358 -12.32 -16.34 15.32
CA PHE A 358 -13.23 -16.50 16.45
C PHE A 358 -12.70 -17.57 17.40
N VAL A 359 -12.48 -17.18 18.66
CA VAL A 359 -11.99 -18.08 19.71
C VAL A 359 -12.99 -18.04 20.86
N ALA A 360 -13.73 -19.14 21.06
CA ALA A 360 -14.60 -19.29 22.21
C ALA A 360 -13.77 -19.26 23.51
N PRO A 361 -14.28 -18.64 24.60
CA PRO A 361 -13.52 -18.53 25.84
C PRO A 361 -13.33 -19.91 26.47
N GLY A 362 -12.11 -20.23 26.90
CA GLY A 362 -11.83 -21.41 27.71
C GLY A 362 -12.44 -21.32 29.11
N PRO A 363 -12.52 -22.45 29.85
CA PRO A 363 -12.93 -22.43 31.25
C PRO A 363 -12.00 -21.52 32.07
N ASN A 364 -12.55 -20.43 32.63
CA ASN A 364 -11.85 -19.38 33.38
C ASN A 364 -11.07 -18.35 32.56
N GLU A 365 -11.22 -18.32 31.24
CA GLU A 365 -10.68 -17.21 30.43
C GLU A 365 -11.66 -16.04 30.38
N ALA A 366 -11.14 -14.82 30.41
CA ALA A 366 -11.96 -13.63 30.19
C ALA A 366 -12.51 -13.61 28.76
N ALA A 367 -13.76 -13.18 28.60
CA ALA A 367 -14.33 -12.96 27.27
C ALA A 367 -13.54 -11.86 26.56
N LYS A 368 -13.19 -12.10 25.30
CA LYS A 368 -12.50 -11.13 24.43
C LYS A 368 -13.52 -10.45 23.53
N SER A 369 -13.37 -9.17 23.26
CA SER A 369 -14.12 -8.50 22.19
C SER A 369 -13.77 -9.12 20.82
N TRP A 370 -14.64 -8.94 19.83
CA TRP A 370 -14.33 -9.37 18.47
C TRP A 370 -13.05 -8.70 17.93
N ALA A 371 -12.79 -7.45 18.29
CA ALA A 371 -11.61 -6.71 17.86
C ALA A 371 -10.33 -7.29 18.48
N GLU A 372 -10.36 -7.66 19.76
CA GLU A 372 -9.24 -8.36 20.41
C GLU A 372 -9.01 -9.75 19.82
N MET A 373 -10.07 -10.48 19.48
CA MET A 373 -9.95 -11.78 18.80
C MET A 373 -9.25 -11.63 17.44
N ILE A 374 -9.62 -10.63 16.65
CA ILE A 374 -8.97 -10.35 15.36
C ILE A 374 -7.52 -9.86 15.55
N ARG A 375 -7.26 -8.98 16.52
CA ARG A 375 -5.92 -8.51 16.89
C ARG A 375 -4.99 -9.66 17.25
N ASP A 376 -5.47 -10.56 18.11
CA ASP A 376 -4.71 -11.72 18.60
C ASP A 376 -4.57 -12.81 17.52
N TYR A 377 -5.45 -12.81 16.52
CA TYR A 377 -5.40 -13.72 15.38
C TYR A 377 -4.47 -13.18 14.27
N ALA A 378 -3.21 -13.63 14.30
CA ALA A 378 -2.23 -13.38 13.25
C ALA A 378 -1.57 -14.70 12.83
N PRO A 379 -2.21 -15.52 11.98
CA PRO A 379 -1.64 -16.82 11.60
C PRO A 379 -0.38 -16.70 10.73
N PHE A 380 -0.13 -15.54 10.09
CA PHE A 380 1.05 -15.26 9.24
C PHE A 380 1.48 -13.79 9.35
N THR A 381 2.70 -13.48 8.91
CA THR A 381 3.24 -12.10 8.85
C THR A 381 2.40 -11.13 8.03
N SER A 382 1.68 -11.61 7.00
CA SER A 382 0.74 -10.75 6.26
C SER A 382 -0.44 -10.29 7.10
N GLY A 383 -0.90 -11.09 8.08
CA GLY A 383 -2.11 -10.87 8.89
C GLY A 383 -2.18 -9.49 9.56
N LEU A 384 -1.05 -8.95 9.98
CA LEU A 384 -0.97 -7.60 10.58
C LEU A 384 -1.45 -6.49 9.65
N ARG A 385 -1.21 -6.63 8.34
CA ARG A 385 -1.62 -5.61 7.37
C ARG A 385 -3.14 -5.54 7.23
N HIS A 386 -3.82 -6.67 7.44
CA HIS A 386 -5.28 -6.78 7.38
C HIS A 386 -5.94 -6.02 8.49
N GLN A 387 -5.39 -6.14 9.69
CA GLN A 387 -5.84 -5.43 10.87
C GLN A 387 -5.78 -3.90 10.65
N MET A 388 -4.70 -3.41 10.04
CA MET A 388 -4.52 -1.96 9.78
C MET A 388 -5.50 -1.45 8.72
N THR A 389 -5.66 -2.16 7.60
CA THR A 389 -6.59 -1.71 6.55
C THR A 389 -8.06 -1.93 6.95
N GLN A 390 -8.36 -2.92 7.79
CA GLN A 390 -9.66 -3.05 8.45
C GLN A 390 -9.97 -1.83 9.31
N PHE A 391 -9.01 -1.36 10.10
CA PHE A 391 -9.19 -0.15 10.92
C PHE A 391 -9.46 1.08 10.04
N PHE A 392 -8.73 1.23 8.93
CA PHE A 392 -9.00 2.25 7.91
C PHE A 392 -10.40 2.13 7.30
N ASN A 393 -10.87 0.92 6.98
CA ASN A 393 -12.17 0.67 6.38
C ASN A 393 -13.32 0.94 7.33
N LEU A 394 -13.21 0.55 8.60
CA LEU A 394 -14.19 0.90 9.63
C LEU A 394 -14.28 2.41 9.82
N ALA A 395 -13.15 3.11 9.83
CA ALA A 395 -13.13 4.58 9.92
C ALA A 395 -13.79 5.22 8.70
N THR A 396 -13.52 4.69 7.51
CA THR A 396 -14.16 5.12 6.26
C THR A 396 -15.67 4.89 6.26
N LEU A 397 -16.10 3.71 6.70
CA LEU A 397 -17.52 3.35 6.77
C LEU A 397 -18.27 4.21 7.79
N TYR A 398 -17.65 4.51 8.94
CA TYR A 398 -18.20 5.45 9.91
C TYR A 398 -18.29 6.87 9.34
N GLU A 399 -17.25 7.39 8.68
CA GLU A 399 -17.31 8.72 8.05
C GLU A 399 -18.38 8.80 6.95
N HIS A 400 -18.59 7.69 6.22
CA HIS A 400 -19.62 7.60 5.19
C HIS A 400 -21.05 7.58 5.74
N THR A 401 -21.29 6.86 6.85
CA THR A 401 -22.63 6.57 7.34
C THR A 401 -23.05 7.38 8.57
N TRP A 402 -22.08 7.81 9.38
CA TRP A 402 -22.28 8.30 10.75
C TRP A 402 -23.13 7.38 11.64
N ASP A 403 -23.19 6.09 11.31
CA ASP A 403 -23.98 5.09 12.04
C ASP A 403 -23.37 4.88 13.44
N PRO A 404 -24.13 5.09 14.54
CA PRO A 404 -23.64 4.90 15.90
C PRO A 404 -23.11 3.49 16.18
N THR A 405 -23.69 2.47 15.54
CA THR A 405 -23.30 1.05 15.67
C THR A 405 -21.93 0.82 15.05
N ILE A 406 -21.69 1.40 13.86
CA ILE A 406 -20.37 1.39 13.23
C ILE A 406 -19.37 2.20 14.05
N GLY A 407 -19.80 3.35 14.61
CA GLY A 407 -18.98 4.13 15.53
C GLY A 407 -18.58 3.34 16.79
N GLN A 408 -19.45 2.47 17.28
CA GLN A 408 -19.12 1.55 18.37
C GLN A 408 -18.09 0.50 17.94
N ALA A 409 -18.30 -0.20 16.82
CA ALA A 409 -17.33 -1.16 16.30
C ALA A 409 -15.95 -0.51 16.05
N LEU A 410 -15.93 0.71 15.53
CA LEU A 410 -14.69 1.47 15.32
C LEU A 410 -13.97 1.81 16.63
N ARG A 411 -14.70 2.16 17.71
CA ARG A 411 -14.11 2.38 19.04
C ARG A 411 -13.56 1.10 19.64
N GLU A 412 -14.27 -0.02 19.53
CA GLU A 412 -13.79 -1.34 19.99
C GLU A 412 -12.50 -1.75 19.25
N CYS A 413 -12.42 -1.48 17.95
CA CYS A 413 -11.21 -1.62 17.16
C CYS A 413 -10.08 -0.71 17.72
N ALA A 414 -10.36 0.58 17.92
CA ALA A 414 -9.38 1.52 18.47
C ALA A 414 -8.88 1.11 19.87
N ASP A 415 -9.75 0.61 20.74
CA ASP A 415 -9.37 0.15 22.08
C ASP A 415 -8.51 -1.13 22.06
N ALA A 416 -8.68 -1.97 21.03
CA ALA A 416 -7.82 -3.13 20.82
C ALA A 416 -6.43 -2.75 20.27
N TYR A 417 -6.35 -1.70 19.45
CA TYR A 417 -5.18 -1.38 18.62
C TYR A 417 -4.39 -0.14 19.05
N LEU A 418 -4.98 0.83 19.74
CA LEU A 418 -4.28 2.02 20.21
C LEU A 418 -3.73 1.76 21.61
N ASP A 419 -2.46 2.14 21.82
CA ASP A 419 -1.80 2.02 23.11
C ASP A 419 -0.93 3.25 23.33
N PRO A 420 -1.52 4.37 23.81
CA PRO A 420 -0.82 5.63 24.03
C PRO A 420 0.34 5.53 25.02
N ASP A 421 0.30 4.56 25.93
CA ASP A 421 1.35 4.33 26.93
C ASP A 421 2.50 3.50 26.34
N HIS A 422 2.28 2.79 25.24
CA HIS A 422 3.32 2.10 24.51
C HIS A 422 4.19 3.06 23.71
N ARG A 423 5.47 2.71 23.58
CA ARG A 423 6.50 3.57 22.96
C ARG A 423 6.27 3.91 21.48
N ILE A 424 5.45 3.14 20.77
CA ILE A 424 5.05 3.43 19.38
C ILE A 424 3.63 4.01 19.28
N GLY A 425 2.91 4.18 20.39
CA GLY A 425 1.53 4.70 20.43
C GLY A 425 0.44 3.73 19.97
N VAL A 426 0.81 2.57 19.45
CA VAL A 426 -0.11 1.52 18.98
C VAL A 426 0.30 0.16 19.56
N TRP A 427 -0.65 -0.77 19.51
CA TRP A 427 -0.45 -2.16 19.86
C TRP A 427 0.62 -2.83 18.98
N ARG A 428 1.38 -3.73 19.59
CA ARG A 428 2.58 -4.36 19.04
C ARG A 428 2.27 -5.18 17.78
N THR A 429 2.94 -4.88 16.67
CA THR A 429 2.86 -5.71 15.48
C THR A 429 3.64 -7.02 15.70
N GLN A 430 2.95 -8.11 16.05
CA GLN A 430 3.54 -9.45 16.06
C GLN A 430 3.77 -9.93 14.62
N GLU A 431 4.91 -9.58 14.01
CA GLU A 431 5.38 -10.39 12.88
C GLU A 431 5.92 -11.70 13.47
N ASN A 432 5.33 -12.83 13.08
CA ASN A 432 5.75 -14.18 13.49
C ASN A 432 7.11 -14.61 12.90
N GLY A 433 7.89 -13.68 12.36
CA GLY A 433 9.20 -13.92 11.77
C GLY A 433 10.31 -13.64 12.79
N PRO A 434 11.15 -14.63 13.15
CA PRO A 434 12.33 -14.36 13.96
C PRO A 434 13.35 -13.50 13.21
N PRO A 435 14.01 -12.54 13.89
CA PRO A 435 13.76 -12.18 15.28
C PRO A 435 12.46 -11.38 15.42
N ASN A 436 11.61 -11.72 16.39
CA ASN A 436 10.36 -10.99 16.63
C ASN A 436 10.68 -9.57 17.13
N HIS A 437 10.61 -8.56 16.27
CA HIS A 437 10.88 -7.15 16.60
C HIS A 437 9.63 -6.45 17.10
N ALA A 438 9.09 -6.90 18.24
CA ALA A 438 7.76 -6.55 18.73
C ALA A 438 7.49 -5.05 18.96
N ASP A 439 8.50 -4.19 18.88
CA ASP A 439 8.41 -2.80 19.31
C ASP A 439 8.99 -1.76 18.34
N ALA A 440 9.53 -2.16 17.18
CA ALA A 440 9.86 -1.23 16.12
C ALA A 440 8.61 -0.99 15.25
N PRO A 441 8.27 0.26 14.89
CA PRO A 441 7.16 0.50 13.97
C PRO A 441 7.49 -0.10 12.60
N ARG A 442 6.63 -1.00 12.11
CA ARG A 442 6.69 -1.61 10.78
C ARG A 442 5.44 -1.26 10.00
N LEU A 443 5.50 -1.50 8.68
CA LEU A 443 4.32 -1.38 7.80
C LEU A 443 3.67 0.00 7.87
N CYS A 444 4.48 1.05 8.06
CA CYS A 444 4.00 2.41 8.31
C CYS A 444 3.13 2.99 7.19
N HIS A 445 3.26 2.43 5.99
CA HIS A 445 2.38 2.70 4.87
C HIS A 445 0.88 2.43 5.18
N TYR A 446 0.56 1.44 6.01
CA TYR A 446 -0.84 1.12 6.38
C TYR A 446 -1.30 1.84 7.64
N TRP A 447 -0.45 1.86 8.67
CA TRP A 447 -0.79 2.52 9.93
C TRP A 447 -1.03 4.01 9.78
N ALA A 448 -0.15 4.74 9.07
CA ALA A 448 -0.27 6.20 9.01
C ALA A 448 -1.61 6.66 8.39
N PRO A 449 -2.08 6.11 7.24
CA PRO A 449 -3.42 6.39 6.74
C PRO A 449 -4.54 5.94 7.68
N ALA A 450 -4.45 4.76 8.31
CA ALA A 450 -5.47 4.26 9.25
C ALA A 450 -5.65 5.18 10.46
N LEU A 451 -4.53 5.54 11.12
CA LEU A 451 -4.51 6.47 12.25
C LEU A 451 -5.00 7.85 11.82
N TRP A 452 -4.61 8.32 10.64
CA TRP A 452 -5.09 9.60 10.12
C TRP A 452 -6.61 9.61 9.92
N LYS A 453 -7.14 8.59 9.24
CA LYS A 453 -8.58 8.48 8.95
C LYS A 453 -9.39 8.37 10.23
N TYR A 454 -8.92 7.57 11.19
CA TYR A 454 -9.56 7.45 12.50
C TYR A 454 -9.57 8.78 13.27
N ALA A 455 -8.43 9.46 13.36
CA ALA A 455 -8.32 10.75 14.06
C ALA A 455 -9.29 11.79 13.46
N ARG A 456 -9.33 11.86 12.13
CA ARG A 456 -10.24 12.75 11.40
C ARG A 456 -11.72 12.43 11.66
N ALA A 457 -12.10 11.15 11.55
CA ALA A 457 -13.50 10.74 11.63
C ALA A 457 -14.08 10.82 13.06
N THR A 458 -13.23 10.69 14.09
CA THR A 458 -13.70 10.53 15.48
C THR A 458 -13.35 11.68 16.42
N GLY A 459 -12.29 12.44 16.13
CA GLY A 459 -11.77 13.44 17.07
C GLY A 459 -11.27 12.85 18.40
N ASP A 460 -10.89 11.57 18.43
CA ASP A 460 -10.44 10.89 19.66
C ASP A 460 -9.27 11.65 20.32
N PRO A 461 -9.41 12.07 21.60
CA PRO A 461 -8.40 12.86 22.30
C PRO A 461 -7.06 12.13 22.54
N ARG A 462 -7.01 10.80 22.39
CA ARG A 462 -5.77 10.01 22.45
C ARG A 462 -4.85 10.27 21.25
N MET A 463 -5.42 10.62 20.11
CA MET A 463 -4.72 10.61 18.83
C MET A 463 -3.53 11.56 18.71
N PRO A 464 -3.54 12.78 19.28
CA PRO A 464 -2.35 13.64 19.26
C PRO A 464 -1.13 12.99 19.92
N ALA A 465 -1.32 12.26 21.02
CA ALA A 465 -0.25 11.54 21.71
C ALA A 465 0.21 10.31 20.91
N VAL A 466 -0.76 9.53 20.41
CA VAL A 466 -0.51 8.34 19.56
C VAL A 466 0.28 8.71 18.31
N LEU A 467 -0.18 9.69 17.53
CA LEU A 467 0.47 10.09 16.27
C LEU A 467 1.87 10.63 16.51
N ARG A 468 2.06 11.44 17.57
CA ARG A 468 3.39 11.95 17.94
C ARG A 468 4.32 10.80 18.32
N GLY A 469 3.89 9.90 19.20
CA GLY A 469 4.67 8.74 19.63
C GLY A 469 5.02 7.82 18.44
N TYR A 470 4.05 7.56 17.58
CA TYR A 470 4.21 6.74 16.39
C TYR A 470 5.24 7.33 15.42
N PHE A 471 5.11 8.60 15.03
CA PHE A 471 6.05 9.22 14.07
C PHE A 471 7.45 9.48 14.66
N ASP A 472 7.56 9.78 15.95
CA ASP A 472 8.86 9.83 16.64
C ASP A 472 9.53 8.45 16.62
N ALA A 473 8.76 7.38 16.86
CA ALA A 473 9.27 6.01 16.77
C ALA A 473 9.68 5.64 15.35
N CYS A 474 8.90 6.03 14.31
CA CYS A 474 9.25 5.78 12.91
C CYS A 474 10.59 6.44 12.54
N TYR A 475 10.78 7.69 12.95
CA TYR A 475 12.06 8.39 12.77
C TYR A 475 13.20 7.68 13.50
N ALA A 476 12.98 7.29 14.75
CA ALA A 476 14.01 6.68 15.57
C ALA A 476 14.32 5.24 15.19
N ALA A 477 13.41 4.53 14.51
CA ALA A 477 13.67 3.21 13.97
C ALA A 477 14.74 3.28 12.88
N ASP A 478 14.68 4.26 11.99
CA ASP A 478 15.70 4.44 10.95
C ASP A 478 15.77 5.92 10.52
N PRO A 479 16.65 6.73 11.14
CA PRO A 479 16.79 8.14 10.77
C PRO A 479 17.49 8.35 9.42
N PHE A 480 17.97 7.27 8.77
CA PHE A 480 18.59 7.29 7.44
C PHE A 480 17.63 6.85 6.33
N TYR A 481 16.52 6.22 6.71
CA TYR A 481 15.35 5.87 5.90
C TYR A 481 15.66 4.95 4.71
N GLU A 482 16.17 3.77 5.04
CA GLU A 482 16.40 2.68 4.09
C GLU A 482 15.28 1.62 4.11
N ASP A 483 14.38 1.49 5.12
CA ASP A 483 13.28 0.48 5.03
C ASP A 483 12.00 0.57 5.94
N VAL A 484 11.75 1.62 6.74
CA VAL A 484 10.64 1.57 7.76
C VAL A 484 9.22 1.49 7.17
N GLY A 485 9.02 2.02 5.96
CA GLY A 485 7.74 1.96 5.26
C GLY A 485 7.46 0.59 4.61
N GLN A 486 8.50 -0.23 4.38
CA GLN A 486 8.55 -1.47 3.58
C GLN A 486 8.06 -1.32 2.12
N TYR A 487 6.89 -0.73 1.93
CA TYR A 487 6.14 -0.64 0.66
C TYR A 487 6.18 0.74 0.07
N SER A 488 5.92 1.76 0.87
CA SER A 488 6.12 3.14 0.48
C SER A 488 6.45 3.99 1.69
N GLN A 489 7.17 5.08 1.44
CA GLN A 489 7.48 6.05 2.50
C GLN A 489 6.38 7.10 2.66
N VAL A 490 5.13 6.78 2.30
CA VAL A 490 3.99 7.71 2.41
C VAL A 490 3.79 8.26 3.82
N HIS A 491 4.19 7.46 4.83
CA HIS A 491 4.13 7.86 6.23
C HIS A 491 4.92 9.14 6.54
N LEU A 492 5.96 9.47 5.75
CA LEU A 492 6.75 10.69 5.92
C LEU A 492 5.92 11.96 5.67
N ALA A 493 5.03 11.92 4.69
CA ALA A 493 4.12 13.03 4.42
C ALA A 493 3.13 13.23 5.56
N TYR A 494 2.55 12.14 6.07
CA TYR A 494 1.67 12.19 7.25
C TYR A 494 2.42 12.65 8.51
N ALA A 495 3.67 12.20 8.69
CA ALA A 495 4.51 12.63 9.79
C ALA A 495 4.71 14.15 9.78
N TYR A 496 5.13 14.72 8.64
CA TYR A 496 5.24 16.17 8.50
C TYR A 496 3.89 16.89 8.65
N TYR A 497 2.82 16.36 8.06
CA TYR A 497 1.47 16.91 8.14
C TYR A 497 1.01 17.10 9.60
N TYR A 498 1.23 16.10 10.45
CA TYR A 498 0.80 16.12 11.86
C TYR A 498 1.76 16.84 12.79
N THR A 499 3.07 16.66 12.60
CA THR A 499 4.08 17.13 13.56
C THR A 499 4.72 18.45 13.17
N ARG A 500 4.64 18.82 11.88
CA ARG A 500 5.43 19.89 11.25
C ARG A 500 6.93 19.74 11.49
N ASP A 501 7.40 18.52 11.74
CA ASP A 501 8.80 18.26 12.04
C ASP A 501 9.63 18.14 10.75
N PRO A 502 10.59 19.04 10.51
CA PRO A 502 11.37 19.05 9.27
C PRO A 502 12.26 17.81 9.11
N ARG A 503 12.50 17.02 10.17
CA ARG A 503 13.30 15.79 10.12
C ARG A 503 12.79 14.76 9.10
N HIS A 504 11.51 14.83 8.73
CA HIS A 504 10.91 13.92 7.75
C HIS A 504 11.10 14.38 6.29
N LEU A 505 11.34 15.68 6.05
CA LEU A 505 11.37 16.28 4.71
C LEU A 505 12.53 15.75 3.86
N ARG A 506 13.70 15.56 4.46
CA ARG A 506 14.86 15.05 3.71
C ARG A 506 14.63 13.62 3.23
N ALA A 507 14.05 12.78 4.07
CA ALA A 507 13.71 11.41 3.70
C ALA A 507 12.68 11.38 2.56
N ALA A 508 11.68 12.27 2.63
CA ALA A 508 10.70 12.43 1.57
C ALA A 508 11.38 12.79 0.24
N GLN A 509 12.32 13.73 0.26
CA GLN A 509 13.08 14.11 -0.92
C GLN A 509 14.00 13.01 -1.45
N ILE A 510 14.65 12.23 -0.58
CA ILE A 510 15.46 11.07 -0.98
C ILE A 510 14.61 10.02 -1.67
N GLU A 511 13.44 9.68 -1.12
CA GLU A 511 12.51 8.73 -1.74
C GLU A 511 12.06 9.22 -3.12
N LEU A 512 11.63 10.48 -3.22
CA LEU A 512 11.25 11.09 -4.49
C LEU A 512 12.40 11.04 -5.53
N ASN A 513 13.63 11.33 -5.11
CA ASN A 513 14.81 11.24 -5.98
C ASN A 513 15.11 9.79 -6.42
N ARG A 514 14.95 8.80 -5.53
CA ARG A 514 15.12 7.37 -5.85
C ARG A 514 14.09 6.89 -6.87
N LEU A 515 12.91 7.51 -6.88
CA LEU A 515 11.83 7.19 -7.82
C LEU A 515 11.94 7.92 -9.16
N LEU A 516 12.81 8.94 -9.32
CA LEU A 516 12.94 9.66 -10.59
C LEU A 516 13.23 8.77 -11.81
N PRO A 517 14.04 7.70 -11.72
CA PRO A 517 14.19 6.76 -12.83
C PRO A 517 12.85 6.16 -13.29
N ASN A 518 11.79 6.22 -12.47
CA ASN A 518 10.42 5.83 -12.81
C ASN A 518 9.69 6.72 -13.81
N ALA A 519 10.19 7.93 -14.07
CA ALA A 519 9.65 8.81 -15.10
C ALA A 519 10.14 8.45 -16.53
N GLU A 520 11.30 7.80 -16.64
CA GLU A 520 11.91 7.48 -17.93
C GLU A 520 11.15 6.39 -18.70
N PRO A 521 11.24 6.37 -20.04
CA PRO A 521 10.78 5.21 -20.84
C PRO A 521 11.46 3.91 -20.39
N LEU A 522 10.84 2.77 -20.70
CA LEU A 522 11.50 1.47 -20.52
C LEU A 522 12.75 1.38 -21.40
N ALA A 523 13.86 0.90 -20.85
CA ALA A 523 15.08 0.69 -21.62
C ALA A 523 14.94 -0.49 -22.59
N LYS A 524 14.17 -1.51 -22.17
CA LYS A 524 13.80 -2.69 -22.95
C LYS A 524 12.41 -3.20 -22.52
N PRO A 525 11.66 -3.92 -23.37
CA PRO A 525 10.32 -4.37 -23.05
C PRO A 525 10.23 -5.16 -21.74
N GLU A 526 11.21 -6.04 -21.47
CA GLU A 526 11.23 -6.96 -20.32
C GLU A 526 11.27 -6.22 -18.97
N ASP A 527 11.64 -4.94 -18.97
CA ASP A 527 11.64 -4.10 -17.77
C ASP A 527 10.22 -3.69 -17.33
N LEU A 528 9.19 -3.92 -18.16
CA LEU A 528 7.79 -3.66 -17.79
C LEU A 528 7.41 -4.42 -16.51
N GLY A 529 7.84 -5.69 -16.42
CA GLY A 529 7.73 -6.51 -15.23
C GLY A 529 8.29 -5.77 -14.03
N PRO A 530 9.60 -5.65 -13.80
CA PRO A 530 10.16 -4.94 -12.64
C PRO A 530 9.60 -3.53 -12.36
N ARG A 531 9.16 -2.81 -13.40
CA ARG A 531 8.57 -1.47 -13.31
C ARG A 531 7.15 -1.46 -12.75
N LEU A 532 6.34 -2.46 -13.07
CA LEU A 532 4.96 -2.65 -12.58
C LEU A 532 4.89 -3.72 -11.49
N TYR A 533 5.49 -4.89 -11.73
CA TYR A 533 5.84 -5.98 -10.81
C TYR A 533 6.97 -5.57 -9.84
N ASN A 534 6.55 -4.70 -8.94
CA ASN A 534 6.85 -4.76 -7.53
C ASN A 534 5.59 -4.12 -6.96
N PRO A 535 4.77 -4.78 -6.11
CA PRO A 535 3.52 -4.19 -5.60
C PRO A 535 3.66 -2.74 -5.10
N TYR A 536 4.89 -2.33 -4.82
CA TYR A 536 5.28 -1.03 -4.35
C TYR A 536 5.43 0.04 -5.43
N ALA A 537 5.69 -0.28 -6.70
CA ALA A 537 5.96 0.75 -7.70
C ALA A 537 4.72 1.62 -8.00
N PRO A 538 3.53 1.06 -8.28
CA PRO A 538 2.29 1.83 -8.35
C PRO A 538 2.00 2.61 -7.06
N ILE A 539 2.10 1.99 -5.88
CA ILE A 539 1.90 2.69 -4.60
C ILE A 539 2.87 3.86 -4.45
N ARG A 540 4.18 3.64 -4.67
CA ARG A 540 5.20 4.67 -4.51
C ARG A 540 4.96 5.81 -5.49
N ALA A 541 4.57 5.52 -6.73
CA ALA A 541 4.26 6.51 -7.75
C ALA A 541 2.91 7.20 -7.50
N LEU A 542 1.81 6.47 -7.56
CA LEU A 542 0.45 7.01 -7.57
C LEU A 542 -0.05 7.45 -6.18
N THR A 543 0.58 6.97 -5.09
CA THR A 543 0.22 7.34 -3.70
C THR A 543 1.29 8.19 -3.04
N ALA A 544 2.55 7.72 -3.02
CA ALA A 544 3.58 8.38 -2.24
C ALA A 544 4.08 9.67 -2.91
N VAL A 545 4.35 9.69 -4.22
CA VAL A 545 4.80 10.92 -4.92
C VAL A 545 3.84 12.10 -4.66
N PRO A 546 2.51 11.99 -4.90
CA PRO A 546 1.52 13.01 -4.54
C PRO A 546 1.64 13.61 -3.14
N ARG A 547 1.92 12.76 -2.14
CA ARG A 547 1.93 13.13 -0.71
C ARG A 547 3.29 13.66 -0.26
N LEU A 548 4.38 13.07 -0.76
CA LEU A 548 5.73 13.55 -0.48
C LEU A 548 5.98 14.90 -1.16
N THR A 549 5.49 15.09 -2.39
CA THR A 549 5.49 16.40 -3.06
C THR A 549 4.73 17.44 -2.23
N TRP A 550 3.54 17.10 -1.71
CA TRP A 550 2.80 17.98 -0.79
C TRP A 550 3.64 18.40 0.41
N ALA A 551 4.35 17.47 1.05
CA ALA A 551 5.14 17.77 2.24
C ALA A 551 6.27 18.76 1.94
N LEU A 552 6.94 18.61 0.79
CA LEU A 552 7.99 19.54 0.35
C LEU A 552 7.42 20.92 -0.05
N ASP A 553 6.31 20.95 -0.78
CA ASP A 553 5.65 22.19 -1.20
C ASP A 553 5.12 22.97 0.01
N ALA A 554 4.50 22.28 0.97
CA ALA A 554 4.02 22.86 2.22
C ALA A 554 5.17 23.43 3.05
N ALA A 555 6.27 22.68 3.20
CA ALA A 555 7.45 23.16 3.90
C ALA A 555 8.05 24.39 3.24
N LEU A 556 8.15 24.39 1.90
CA LEU A 556 8.65 25.54 1.14
C LEU A 556 7.76 26.78 1.34
N ALA A 557 6.43 26.61 1.28
CA ALA A 557 5.47 27.70 1.53
C ALA A 557 5.55 28.26 2.96
N GLU A 558 5.87 27.40 3.93
CA GLU A 558 6.07 27.77 5.34
C GLU A 558 7.48 28.35 5.62
N GLY A 559 8.36 28.40 4.62
CA GLY A 559 9.77 28.82 4.79
C GLY A 559 10.64 27.82 5.55
N VAL A 560 10.16 26.58 5.72
CA VAL A 560 10.86 25.47 6.38
C VAL A 560 11.83 24.83 5.39
N LYS A 561 13.13 24.89 5.72
CA LYS A 561 14.17 24.27 4.88
C LYS A 561 14.23 22.77 5.10
N VAL A 562 14.44 22.03 4.02
CA VAL A 562 14.79 20.60 4.09
C VAL A 562 16.11 20.46 4.86
N PRO A 563 16.18 19.66 5.94
CA PRO A 563 17.41 19.46 6.68
C PRO A 563 18.55 18.92 5.80
N PRO A 564 19.81 19.27 6.09
CA PRO A 564 20.95 18.73 5.36
C PRO A 564 21.13 17.22 5.62
N GLN A 565 22.05 16.60 4.88
CA GLN A 565 22.48 15.23 5.16
C GLN A 565 23.06 15.09 6.57
N PRO A 566 22.77 13.99 7.30
CA PRO A 566 23.28 13.80 8.63
C PRO A 566 24.80 13.73 8.44
N PRO A 567 25.57 14.48 9.26
CA PRO A 567 27.01 14.58 9.06
C PRO A 567 27.71 13.23 8.99
N LEU A 568 27.15 12.21 9.65
CA LEU A 568 27.74 10.90 9.73
C LEU A 568 26.67 9.81 9.84
N LYS A 569 26.71 8.83 8.93
CA LYS A 569 25.92 7.59 9.03
C LYS A 569 26.41 6.73 10.20
N LEU A 570 25.62 5.73 10.55
CA LEU A 570 25.95 4.75 11.58
C LEU A 570 27.33 4.11 11.35
N GLN A 571 28.20 4.15 12.36
CA GLN A 571 29.53 3.51 12.35
C GLN A 571 30.03 3.19 13.75
N ARG A 572 31.06 2.34 13.86
CA ARG A 572 31.70 1.95 15.14
C ARG A 572 32.91 2.79 15.52
N SER A 573 33.48 3.49 14.56
CA SER A 573 34.69 4.27 14.78
C SER A 573 34.42 5.46 15.71
N ALA A 574 35.41 5.83 16.52
CA ALA A 574 35.32 7.01 17.37
C ALA A 574 35.04 8.27 16.53
N ILE A 575 34.12 9.09 17.03
CA ILE A 575 33.61 10.29 16.37
C ILE A 575 34.09 11.49 17.18
N ALA A 576 34.90 12.37 16.60
CA ALA A 576 35.22 13.65 17.23
C ALA A 576 34.34 14.76 16.69
N LEU A 577 33.71 15.49 17.60
CA LEU A 577 32.94 16.70 17.31
C LEU A 577 33.68 17.92 17.85
N ARG A 578 33.92 18.90 16.99
CA ARG A 578 34.59 20.15 17.37
C ARG A 578 33.64 21.03 18.16
N LYS A 579 34.08 21.49 19.32
CA LYS A 579 33.48 22.59 20.09
C LYS A 579 34.31 23.86 19.92
N HIS A 580 33.65 24.96 19.60
CA HIS A 580 34.27 26.29 19.56
C HIS A 580 34.34 26.94 20.95
N ALA A 581 35.29 27.87 21.11
CA ALA A 581 35.37 28.69 22.31
C ALA A 581 34.08 29.50 22.50
N ASP A 582 33.63 29.61 23.76
CA ASP A 582 32.46 30.40 24.18
C ASP A 582 31.13 30.02 23.49
N ARG A 583 31.07 28.84 22.87
CA ARG A 583 29.88 28.30 22.23
C ARG A 583 29.58 26.92 22.77
N GLU A 584 28.30 26.65 22.96
CA GLU A 584 27.83 25.31 23.27
C GLU A 584 28.00 24.41 22.04
N LEU A 585 28.39 23.16 22.26
CA LEU A 585 28.25 22.11 21.25
C LEU A 585 26.97 21.35 21.56
N VAL A 586 26.01 21.39 20.64
CA VAL A 586 24.78 20.61 20.71
C VAL A 586 24.77 19.62 19.56
N ALA A 587 24.68 18.34 19.89
CA ALA A 587 24.67 17.25 18.91
C ALA A 587 23.48 16.33 19.16
N ARG A 588 22.91 15.79 18.07
CA ARG A 588 21.95 14.69 18.13
C ARG A 588 22.63 13.45 17.59
N LEU A 589 22.73 12.43 18.43
CA LEU A 589 23.37 11.17 18.11
C LEU A 589 22.33 10.06 18.11
N TRP A 590 22.51 9.07 17.25
CA TRP A 590 21.65 7.90 17.18
C TRP A 590 22.49 6.65 17.08
N GLY A 591 22.18 5.62 17.87
CA GLY A 591 22.96 4.40 17.88
C GLY A 591 22.48 3.40 18.92
N TYR A 592 23.26 2.34 19.12
CA TYR A 592 22.89 1.24 20.03
C TYR A 592 23.45 1.41 21.45
N ASP A 593 24.29 2.42 21.67
CA ASP A 593 24.91 2.66 22.98
C ASP A 593 23.95 3.38 23.94
N ARG A 594 23.41 2.67 24.93
CA ARG A 594 22.59 3.28 25.99
C ARG A 594 23.28 4.44 26.71
N ARG A 595 24.60 4.37 26.87
CA ARG A 595 25.43 5.36 27.57
C ARG A 595 26.58 5.78 26.67
N LEU A 596 26.71 7.08 26.45
CA LEU A 596 27.80 7.65 25.66
C LEU A 596 29.09 7.71 26.47
N HIS A 597 30.19 7.32 25.83
CA HIS A 597 31.55 7.48 26.35
C HIS A 597 32.21 8.67 25.67
N VAL A 598 32.44 9.76 26.42
CA VAL A 598 32.96 11.01 25.89
C VAL A 598 34.32 11.32 26.49
N ILE A 599 35.29 11.63 25.63
CA ILE A 599 36.65 12.07 25.97
C ILE A 599 36.78 13.53 25.57
N GLY A 600 37.24 14.37 26.50
CA GLY A 600 37.43 15.80 26.28
C GLY A 600 38.70 16.12 25.47
N PRO A 601 38.92 17.40 25.13
CA PRO A 601 40.09 17.83 24.37
C PRO A 601 41.45 17.55 25.05
N ASP A 602 41.44 17.31 26.36
CA ASP A 602 42.61 16.96 27.18
C ASP A 602 42.93 15.44 27.18
N GLY A 603 42.15 14.64 26.46
CA GLY A 603 42.27 13.19 26.41
C GLY A 603 41.68 12.48 27.65
N GLN A 604 41.06 13.20 28.58
CA GLN A 604 40.44 12.62 29.76
C GLN A 604 38.93 12.40 29.56
N LYS A 605 38.34 11.51 30.37
CA LYS A 605 36.89 11.29 30.34
C LYS A 605 36.16 12.58 30.75
N PHE A 606 35.35 13.11 29.83
CA PHE A 606 34.56 14.30 30.07
C PHE A 606 33.24 13.94 30.76
N ARG A 607 32.93 14.60 31.88
CA ARG A 607 31.74 14.30 32.71
C ARG A 607 30.71 15.42 32.74
N ASP A 608 31.10 16.65 32.43
CA ASP A 608 30.22 17.83 32.45
C ASP A 608 29.42 17.94 31.14
N ILE A 609 28.67 16.88 30.84
CA ILE A 609 27.90 16.73 29.61
C ILE A 609 26.43 16.56 29.93
N GLY A 610 25.59 17.42 29.37
CA GLY A 610 24.15 17.25 29.39
C GLY A 610 23.75 16.21 28.35
N VAL A 611 23.21 15.06 28.78
CA VAL A 611 22.71 14.03 27.86
C VAL A 611 21.25 13.72 28.19
N VAL A 612 20.36 13.98 27.23
CA VAL A 612 18.97 13.51 27.25
C VAL A 612 18.87 12.33 26.29
N THR A 613 18.60 11.15 26.82
CA THR A 613 18.49 9.90 26.04
C THR A 613 17.03 9.46 25.97
N LYS A 614 16.54 9.17 24.76
CA LYS A 614 15.28 8.46 24.54
C LYS A 614 15.56 7.08 23.93
N GLN A 615 14.84 6.07 24.38
CA GLN A 615 14.99 4.68 23.93
C GLN A 615 13.87 4.32 22.94
N TYR A 616 14.25 3.64 21.87
CA TYR A 616 13.37 3.15 20.81
C TYR A 616 13.80 1.73 20.40
N SER A 617 13.18 1.19 19.35
CA SER A 617 13.58 -0.07 18.72
C SER A 617 13.69 0.12 17.22
N THR A 618 14.56 -0.66 16.59
CA THR A 618 14.80 -0.67 15.15
C THR A 618 14.77 -2.10 14.61
N ASP A 619 14.63 -2.22 13.29
CA ASP A 619 14.85 -3.46 12.55
C ASP A 619 16.25 -3.53 11.93
N LEU A 620 17.01 -2.44 12.00
CA LEU A 620 18.41 -2.42 11.65
C LEU A 620 19.17 -3.33 12.62
N GLN A 621 19.89 -4.30 12.07
CA GLN A 621 20.67 -5.19 12.92
C GLN A 621 21.94 -4.46 13.38
N PRO A 622 22.19 -4.35 14.70
CA PRO A 622 23.51 -3.98 15.17
C PRO A 622 24.50 -5.06 14.75
N PHE A 623 25.77 -4.69 14.64
CA PHE A 623 26.81 -5.69 14.40
C PHE A 623 26.86 -6.74 15.52
N ASP A 624 26.59 -6.36 16.77
CA ASP A 624 26.40 -7.32 17.86
C ASP A 624 25.00 -7.94 17.79
N ARG A 625 24.91 -9.12 17.16
CA ARG A 625 23.66 -9.86 16.96
C ARG A 625 23.02 -10.38 18.26
N ASN A 626 23.65 -10.19 19.43
CA ASN A 626 23.12 -10.66 20.71
C ASN A 626 22.16 -9.68 21.38
N GLN A 627 22.03 -8.45 20.89
CA GLN A 627 21.14 -7.46 21.50
C GLN A 627 19.67 -7.85 21.28
N ARG A 628 18.99 -8.23 22.36
CA ARG A 628 17.55 -8.50 22.34
C ARG A 628 16.80 -7.20 22.00
N ASN A 629 15.75 -7.30 21.17
CA ASN A 629 14.85 -6.20 20.78
C ASN A 629 15.46 -5.03 20.01
N PHE A 630 16.73 -5.14 19.57
CA PHE A 630 17.46 -4.11 18.78
C PHE A 630 17.17 -2.68 19.28
N GLU A 631 17.41 -2.46 20.57
CA GLU A 631 17.16 -1.17 21.20
C GLU A 631 18.13 -0.13 20.63
N VAL A 632 17.59 1.00 20.21
CA VAL A 632 18.36 2.16 19.75
C VAL A 632 18.03 3.37 20.60
N TYR A 633 18.99 4.28 20.66
CA TYR A 633 18.98 5.42 21.56
C TYR A 633 19.20 6.70 20.76
N LEU A 634 18.27 7.64 20.94
CA LEU A 634 18.41 9.00 20.44
C LEU A 634 18.93 9.89 21.57
N HIS A 635 20.17 10.35 21.43
CA HIS A 635 20.82 11.22 22.41
C HIS A 635 20.79 12.66 21.93
N LYS A 636 20.28 13.57 22.76
CA LYS A 636 20.58 14.99 22.66
C LYS A 636 21.71 15.31 23.63
N VAL A 637 22.86 15.66 23.08
CA VAL A 637 24.09 15.96 23.79
C VAL A 637 24.29 17.47 23.81
N THR A 638 24.64 18.01 24.97
CA THR A 638 25.00 19.41 25.18
C THR A 638 26.30 19.48 25.97
N ILE A 639 27.32 20.07 25.36
CA ILE A 639 28.57 20.43 26.03
C ILE A 639 28.54 21.94 26.27
N PRO A 640 28.61 22.39 27.52
CA PRO A 640 28.30 23.78 27.88
C PRO A 640 29.36 24.74 27.34
N ALA A 641 28.98 26.00 27.15
CA ALA A 641 29.83 27.00 26.49
C ALA A 641 31.18 27.20 27.19
N ASN A 642 31.19 27.10 28.52
CA ASN A 642 32.37 27.23 29.39
C ASN A 642 33.31 26.00 29.36
N ALA A 643 32.93 24.88 28.76
CA ALA A 643 33.82 23.74 28.62
C ALA A 643 34.96 24.06 27.62
N PRO A 644 36.17 23.46 27.78
CA PRO A 644 37.31 23.74 26.90
C PRO A 644 36.96 23.60 25.41
N ALA A 645 37.46 24.53 24.59
CA ALA A 645 37.36 24.40 23.13
C ALA A 645 38.25 23.24 22.64
N GLY A 646 37.86 22.58 21.56
CA GLY A 646 38.61 21.47 20.99
C GLY A 646 37.72 20.33 20.51
N TYR A 647 38.30 19.14 20.32
CA TYR A 647 37.56 17.96 19.89
C TYR A 647 37.08 17.15 21.08
N TYR A 648 35.78 16.87 21.09
CA TYR A 648 35.15 15.93 22.02
C TYR A 648 34.87 14.63 21.29
N VAL A 649 35.44 13.55 21.81
CA VAL A 649 35.47 12.25 21.14
C VAL A 649 34.45 11.34 21.77
N PHE A 650 33.50 10.87 20.97
CA PHE A 650 32.53 9.85 21.30
C PHE A 650 33.11 8.50 20.87
N ALA A 651 33.37 7.61 21.81
CA ALA A 651 33.92 6.28 21.57
C ALA A 651 32.80 5.23 21.75
N PRO A 652 32.03 4.92 20.69
CA PRO A 652 30.92 4.00 20.83
C PRO A 652 31.42 2.57 21.04
N LYS A 653 30.70 1.77 21.84
CA LYS A 653 30.97 0.33 21.99
C LYS A 653 30.31 -0.46 20.87
N LEU A 654 29.16 0.03 20.43
CA LEU A 654 28.43 -0.47 19.27
C LEU A 654 28.52 0.59 18.17
N ASP A 655 27.45 0.73 17.39
CA ASP A 655 27.38 1.68 16.32
C ASP A 655 26.72 2.99 16.77
N LEU A 656 27.25 4.13 16.33
CA LEU A 656 26.77 5.47 16.61
C LEU A 656 26.83 6.34 15.35
N ALA A 657 25.86 7.23 15.20
CA ALA A 657 25.73 8.16 14.10
C ALA A 657 25.57 9.59 14.62
N VAL A 658 25.87 10.57 13.77
CA VAL A 658 25.65 11.99 14.04
C VAL A 658 24.54 12.47 13.14
N LEU A 659 23.40 12.78 13.74
CA LEU A 659 22.21 13.23 13.02
C LEU A 659 22.25 14.73 12.74
N GLU A 660 22.56 15.51 13.77
CA GLU A 660 22.59 16.98 13.71
C GLU A 660 23.69 17.51 14.63
N ILE A 661 24.30 18.62 14.24
CA ILE A 661 25.18 19.44 15.08
C ILE A 661 24.77 20.91 14.90
N ASN A 662 24.80 21.69 15.97
CA ASN A 662 24.45 23.12 15.92
C ASN A 662 25.49 23.97 15.18
N ASP A 663 26.67 23.42 14.90
CA ASP A 663 27.65 24.04 14.03
C ASP A 663 27.40 23.59 12.59
N SER A 664 26.94 24.52 11.74
CA SER A 664 26.56 24.23 10.35
C SER A 664 27.72 23.76 9.47
N VAL A 665 28.95 23.73 9.98
CA VAL A 665 30.13 23.31 9.21
C VAL A 665 30.40 21.83 9.47
N ALA A 666 30.10 20.99 8.46
CA ALA A 666 30.46 19.58 8.45
C ALA A 666 31.98 19.32 8.68
N SER A 667 32.84 20.34 8.51
CA SER A 667 34.27 20.28 8.84
C SER A 667 34.56 20.12 10.34
N GLY A 668 33.55 20.24 11.21
CA GLY A 668 33.67 19.96 12.65
C GLY A 668 33.54 18.50 13.03
N VAL A 669 33.20 17.60 12.10
CA VAL A 669 33.09 16.15 12.36
C VAL A 669 34.32 15.43 11.83
N LEU A 670 35.08 14.79 12.72
CA LEU A 670 36.18 13.89 12.35
C LEU A 670 35.78 12.45 12.64
N VAL A 671 35.94 11.60 11.64
CA VAL A 671 35.82 10.15 11.77
C VAL A 671 37.22 9.59 11.99
N ASN A 672 37.37 8.71 12.99
CA ASN A 672 38.62 8.08 13.40
C ASN A 672 39.56 9.01 14.22
N ALA A 673 39.07 9.48 15.37
CA ALA A 673 39.78 10.50 16.14
C ALA A 673 40.74 10.04 17.24
N THR A 674 40.79 8.77 17.71
CA THR A 674 41.57 8.49 18.94
C THR A 674 42.11 7.07 19.20
N ALA A 675 42.11 6.11 18.27
CA ALA A 675 42.87 4.87 18.49
C ALA A 675 43.41 4.29 17.18
N PRO A 676 44.71 3.95 17.08
CA PRO A 676 45.22 3.17 15.96
C PRO A 676 44.39 1.89 15.82
N ILE A 677 43.90 1.62 14.60
CA ILE A 677 43.32 0.32 14.28
C ILE A 677 44.51 -0.63 14.05
N ALA A 678 44.66 -1.64 14.91
CA ALA A 678 45.51 -2.77 14.60
C ALA A 678 44.77 -3.59 13.54
N VAL A 679 45.28 -3.58 12.31
CA VAL A 679 44.79 -4.39 11.20
C VAL A 679 45.79 -5.53 11.06
N ASP A 680 45.33 -6.76 11.17
CA ASP A 680 46.23 -7.90 10.95
C ASP A 680 46.64 -7.94 9.45
N PRO A 681 47.85 -8.42 9.10
CA PRO A 681 48.25 -8.55 7.71
C PRO A 681 47.19 -9.31 6.87
N GLY A 682 46.56 -8.62 5.91
CA GLY A 682 45.51 -9.16 5.05
C GLY A 682 44.08 -8.79 5.44
N GLU A 683 43.85 -8.14 6.58
CA GLU A 683 42.53 -7.65 7.00
C GLU A 683 42.17 -6.33 6.28
N SER A 684 40.88 -6.15 5.97
CA SER A 684 40.37 -5.00 5.22
C SER A 684 39.57 -4.05 6.12
N CYS A 685 39.92 -2.77 6.14
CA CYS A 685 39.11 -1.72 6.79
C CYS A 685 38.47 -0.82 5.73
N ARG A 686 37.15 -0.61 5.81
CA ARG A 686 36.42 0.30 4.92
C ARG A 686 36.17 1.64 5.63
N LEU A 687 36.63 2.73 5.03
CA LEU A 687 36.37 4.09 5.51
C LEU A 687 35.32 4.74 4.61
N ALA A 688 34.18 5.10 5.17
CA ALA A 688 33.19 5.90 4.45
C ALA A 688 33.67 7.35 4.41
N ALA A 689 34.22 7.78 3.27
CA ALA A 689 34.46 9.19 3.02
C ALA A 689 33.12 9.87 2.70
N ALA A 690 32.79 10.95 3.41
CA ALA A 690 31.79 11.88 2.91
C ALA A 690 32.23 12.38 1.52
N PRO A 691 31.34 12.91 0.67
CA PRO A 691 31.76 13.66 -0.51
C PRO A 691 32.53 14.90 -0.05
N MET A 692 33.82 14.72 0.23
CA MET A 692 34.71 15.73 0.76
C MET A 692 35.18 16.61 -0.39
N ARG A 693 35.15 17.93 -0.19
CA ARG A 693 35.79 18.88 -1.11
C ARG A 693 37.33 18.85 -1.01
N GLU A 694 37.86 18.17 -0.02
CA GLU A 694 39.30 18.07 0.27
C GLU A 694 39.79 16.62 0.19
N PRO A 695 41.08 16.39 -0.16
CA PRO A 695 41.66 15.04 -0.22
C PRO A 695 41.56 14.30 1.13
N LEU A 696 41.25 13.00 1.07
CA LEU A 696 41.33 12.13 2.25
C LEU A 696 42.77 12.07 2.77
N GLN A 697 43.00 12.51 3.99
CA GLN A 697 44.30 12.39 4.66
C GLN A 697 44.29 11.17 5.59
N LEU A 698 45.11 10.17 5.27
CA LEU A 698 45.31 8.99 6.10
C LEU A 698 46.62 9.12 6.89
N ALA A 699 46.54 9.07 8.21
CA ALA A 699 47.71 8.97 9.08
C ALA A 699 47.89 7.51 9.54
N SER A 700 49.05 6.93 9.26
CA SER A 700 49.38 5.54 9.62
C SER A 700 50.79 5.43 10.19
N ALA A 701 50.98 4.54 11.16
CA ALA A 701 52.31 4.17 11.66
C ALA A 701 53.14 3.39 10.63
N MET A 702 52.51 2.78 9.62
CA MET A 702 53.15 2.06 8.52
C MET A 702 52.51 2.41 7.17
N PRO A 703 52.76 3.61 6.61
CA PRO A 703 52.10 4.09 5.39
C PRO A 703 52.29 3.16 4.17
N LYS A 704 53.45 2.50 4.10
CA LYS A 704 53.81 1.57 3.01
C LYS A 704 53.07 0.23 3.06
N ALA A 705 52.45 -0.11 4.18
CA ALA A 705 51.68 -1.34 4.36
C ALA A 705 50.20 -1.18 3.97
N ILE A 706 49.76 0.05 3.69
CA ILE A 706 48.39 0.33 3.27
C ILE A 706 48.28 0.16 1.76
N GLN A 707 47.35 -0.69 1.33
CA GLN A 707 46.88 -0.72 -0.05
C GLN A 707 45.47 -0.12 -0.10
N ILE A 708 45.30 0.91 -0.93
CA ILE A 708 43.99 1.46 -1.24
C ILE A 708 43.45 0.64 -2.40
N VAL A 709 42.29 0.02 -2.21
CA VAL A 709 41.58 -0.75 -3.23
C VAL A 709 40.24 -0.05 -3.46
N ASP A 710 40.01 0.42 -4.68
CA ASP A 710 38.77 1.08 -5.11
C ASP A 710 37.60 0.09 -5.24
#